data_AF-A0A8S3YXF0-F1
#
_entry.id   AF-A0A8S3YXF0-F1
#
_cell.length_a   1.000
_cell.length_b   1.000
_cell.length_c   1.000
_cell.angle_alpha   90.00
_cell.angle_beta   90.00
_cell.angle_gamma   90.00
#
_symmetry.space_group_name_H-M   'P 1'
#
loop_
_entity.id
_entity.type
_entity.pdbx_description
1 polymer ?
#
loop_
_entity_poly.entity_id
_entity_poly.type
_entity_poly.pdbx_seq_one_letter_code
_entity_poly.pdbx_strand_id
1 'polypeptide(L)'
;DFSVTNVSSERLTWGFDLRAAEDLLNKGIFKILDQDANFASVDGNNYIESQLDPGQKCTVHINFCPATACKYQIVIPVGINSNWNKPFQFLELVGEMKAPTIWFEPANIVLTPVPLLTETSAEFTLFALHYKKPTRLTVSTPYIECEDESKISPLSVTFLDNDVIKPVEGASIQVDPCALLCKVTFSSAKPISFSQPVVFFDEKRNKFQVQVTATADNCLLTCYPFLAQHQCDYKIICEQGSLPKGCRTAQRKKEDEESVRSGEAVLVSCMSSCQTNGRSTSATSSSFEPSSSSYESSTVVTESGSCVPGAREGAKNKSPTCSDCGRYKTGSAASAIFPPEDSEEAAYFMEVLKAVQRWFSYHGWPGGPYPIVIPETLRTAISKKTAAEVIKNAEEATSKTNQMKGKVKSKGNYNRLVKTIYDMITFLSGRTLPGIPANVSLPSNPVDRVRQIYWQHCTLLTFLRCQGACVASILPEFLMTPGDFVLWRQLQRTAKLELLQQGNMEEAEKIQLSEDIGEEVFEAFSKRMWTDVMLQILKVLVLARVTPKTLKALSIPDRDIVMPVVTPDPLSSNIYSVSERILLAWMNYHYEYNRELIWKKSPKGGVPPARWIVNFDYDLLDGLVLAALLGSHMPFLIKTHLQGMYTSPATAEQCLHNALKLVSAMRYVGIDYDIHAIDITDPNPISMLLFVVHLYERLPQYLPKATMDFVGSLHSVVARQFYLISDRLKVSNASAKSLVYNVLLAGQDACDFSVPKGSVITVPSKSTLLLTVEFRSRFLRPAEAVLALVGKRQGSAIGNTMIFNLTTEIETIKPK
;
A
#
# COMPACT_ATOMS: atom_id res chain seq x y z
N ASP A 1 21.32 55.37 -16.79
CA ASP A 1 21.74 56.77 -17.07
C ASP A 1 21.55 57.61 -15.83
N PHE A 2 22.45 58.55 -15.59
CA PHE A 2 22.28 59.59 -14.58
C PHE A 2 22.76 60.93 -15.14
N SER A 3 22.21 62.02 -14.62
CA SER A 3 22.50 63.35 -15.15
C SER A 3 23.22 64.23 -14.15
N VAL A 4 24.29 64.88 -14.61
CA VAL A 4 25.07 65.87 -13.87
C VAL A 4 24.67 67.26 -14.38
N THR A 5 24.31 68.18 -13.49
CA THR A 5 23.89 69.55 -13.88
C THR A 5 24.72 70.57 -13.11
N ASN A 6 25.30 71.55 -13.81
CA ASN A 6 25.98 72.66 -13.16
C ASN A 6 24.96 73.72 -12.71
N VAL A 7 24.71 73.81 -11.41
CA VAL A 7 23.78 74.77 -10.80
C VAL A 7 24.47 76.07 -10.33
N SER A 8 25.78 76.19 -10.53
CA SER A 8 26.55 77.38 -10.15
C SER A 8 26.53 78.45 -11.24
N SER A 9 26.94 79.67 -10.90
CA SER A 9 27.11 80.79 -11.84
C SER A 9 28.41 80.76 -12.63
N GLU A 10 29.30 79.79 -12.37
CA GLU A 10 30.62 79.69 -12.96
C GLU A 10 30.77 78.38 -13.73
N ARG A 11 31.67 78.36 -14.73
CA ARG A 11 32.02 77.14 -15.44
C ARG A 11 32.79 76.20 -14.49
N LEU A 12 32.38 74.95 -14.40
CA LEU A 12 33.03 73.94 -13.56
C LEU A 12 33.66 72.84 -14.42
N THR A 13 34.84 72.35 -14.03
CA THR A 13 35.33 71.04 -14.49
C THR A 13 34.86 69.99 -13.50
N TRP A 14 34.40 68.85 -13.99
CA TRP A 14 33.95 67.74 -13.16
C TRP A 14 34.48 66.44 -13.74
N GLY A 15 34.58 65.39 -12.93
CA GLY A 15 34.99 64.10 -13.45
C GLY A 15 35.05 62.95 -12.45
N PHE A 16 35.41 61.76 -12.94
CA PHE A 16 35.49 60.52 -12.19
C PHE A 16 36.93 60.07 -12.00
N ASP A 17 37.32 59.72 -10.76
CA ASP A 17 38.58 59.05 -10.47
C ASP A 17 38.41 57.53 -10.61
N LEU A 18 39.02 56.95 -11.64
CA LEU A 18 38.85 55.54 -11.97
C LEU A 18 39.91 54.62 -11.35
N ARG A 19 40.88 55.16 -10.58
CA ARG A 19 41.98 54.38 -9.99
C ARG A 19 41.50 53.31 -9.02
N ALA A 20 40.49 53.63 -8.21
CA ALA A 20 39.90 52.68 -7.25
C ALA A 20 38.99 51.63 -7.92
N ALA A 21 38.74 51.77 -9.21
CA ALA A 21 37.74 51.04 -9.99
C ALA A 21 38.37 50.16 -11.10
N GLU A 22 39.71 50.16 -11.20
CA GLU A 22 40.51 49.60 -12.30
C GLU A 22 40.18 48.13 -12.62
N ASP A 23 40.07 47.28 -11.60
CA ASP A 23 39.82 45.84 -11.78
C ASP A 23 38.48 45.49 -12.45
N LEU A 24 37.42 46.24 -12.13
CA LEU A 24 36.06 45.98 -12.64
C LEU A 24 35.81 46.67 -13.98
N LEU A 25 36.44 47.83 -14.19
CA LEU A 25 36.40 48.58 -15.45
C LEU A 25 37.24 47.89 -16.54
N ASN A 26 38.44 47.41 -16.21
CA ASN A 26 39.32 46.69 -17.16
C ASN A 26 38.74 45.34 -17.60
N LYS A 27 37.98 44.67 -16.73
CA LYS A 27 37.20 43.47 -17.08
C LYS A 27 35.96 43.77 -17.91
N GLY A 28 35.66 45.06 -18.16
CA GLY A 28 34.53 45.51 -18.97
C GLY A 28 33.16 45.26 -18.32
N ILE A 29 33.11 45.06 -16.99
CA ILE A 29 31.88 44.73 -16.26
C ILE A 29 30.99 45.97 -16.14
N PHE A 30 31.56 47.12 -15.79
CA PHE A 30 30.93 48.42 -15.93
C PHE A 30 31.66 49.19 -17.02
N LYS A 31 30.91 49.77 -17.96
CA LYS A 31 31.46 50.63 -19.02
C LYS A 31 30.79 52.00 -18.91
N ILE A 32 31.58 53.02 -18.59
CA ILE A 32 31.13 54.41 -18.52
C ILE A 32 31.35 55.02 -19.90
N LEU A 33 30.29 55.59 -20.46
CA LEU A 33 30.28 56.23 -21.77
C LEU A 33 30.10 57.74 -21.55
N ASP A 34 30.90 58.54 -22.26
CA ASP A 34 30.79 60.00 -22.28
C ASP A 34 29.74 60.47 -23.31
N GLN A 35 29.48 61.79 -23.37
CA GLN A 35 28.48 62.46 -24.21
C GLN A 35 28.58 62.12 -25.70
N ASP A 36 29.78 61.77 -26.19
CA ASP A 36 30.02 61.36 -27.59
C ASP A 36 29.94 59.84 -27.81
N ALA A 37 29.44 59.07 -26.83
CA ALA A 37 29.40 57.61 -26.83
C ALA A 37 30.77 56.91 -26.98
N ASN A 38 31.86 57.65 -26.76
CA ASN A 38 33.21 57.09 -26.72
C ASN A 38 33.41 56.31 -25.41
N PHE A 39 34.01 55.13 -25.51
CA PHE A 39 34.42 54.36 -24.34
C PHE A 39 35.56 55.09 -23.64
N ALA A 40 35.42 55.38 -22.34
CA ALA A 40 36.56 55.74 -21.53
C ALA A 40 37.50 54.53 -21.44
N SER A 41 38.57 54.51 -22.24
CA SER A 41 39.65 53.54 -22.09
C SER A 41 40.55 53.97 -20.93
N VAL A 42 40.88 53.05 -20.04
CA VAL A 42 41.86 53.24 -18.95
C VAL A 42 43.29 53.42 -19.51
N ASP A 43 43.49 53.27 -20.82
CA ASP A 43 44.75 53.50 -21.50
C ASP A 43 45.12 54.99 -21.53
N GLY A 44 45.71 55.46 -20.43
CA GLY A 44 46.56 56.67 -20.38
C GLY A 44 46.10 57.78 -19.44
N ASN A 45 44.80 57.90 -19.14
CA ASN A 45 44.29 58.88 -18.18
C ASN A 45 43.31 58.21 -17.20
N ASN A 46 43.73 58.13 -15.94
CA ASN A 46 42.95 57.54 -14.83
C ASN A 46 41.71 58.35 -14.43
N TYR A 47 41.35 59.38 -15.22
CA TYR A 47 40.28 60.33 -14.93
C TYR A 47 39.45 60.57 -16.20
N ILE A 48 38.13 60.59 -16.03
CA ILE A 48 37.20 61.14 -17.03
C ILE A 48 36.91 62.57 -16.60
N GLU A 49 37.32 63.59 -17.36
CA GLU A 49 37.06 65.00 -17.06
C GLU A 49 36.22 65.65 -18.17
N SER A 50 35.23 66.45 -17.79
CA SER A 50 34.40 67.23 -18.70
C SER A 50 34.08 68.61 -18.11
N GLN A 51 33.72 69.58 -18.97
CA GLN A 51 33.35 70.93 -18.57
C GLN A 51 31.85 71.14 -18.67
N LEU A 52 31.28 71.83 -17.69
CA LEU A 52 29.88 72.23 -17.70
C LEU A 52 29.76 73.73 -17.51
N ASP A 53 29.12 74.40 -18.48
CA ASP A 53 28.71 75.80 -18.37
C ASP A 53 27.57 75.98 -17.35
N PRO A 54 27.37 77.19 -16.79
CA PRO A 54 26.26 77.48 -15.89
C PRO A 54 24.91 77.05 -16.47
N GLY A 55 24.17 76.22 -15.75
CA GLY A 55 22.88 75.68 -16.17
C GLY A 55 22.94 74.51 -17.16
N GLN A 56 24.13 74.10 -17.63
CA GLN A 56 24.29 72.98 -18.55
C GLN A 56 24.11 71.63 -17.85
N LYS A 57 23.46 70.69 -18.54
CA LYS A 57 23.22 69.31 -18.10
C LYS A 57 23.97 68.32 -18.99
N CYS A 58 24.76 67.46 -18.38
CA CYS A 58 25.39 66.29 -18.99
C CYS A 58 24.62 65.02 -18.59
N THR A 59 24.48 64.07 -19.50
CA THR A 59 24.01 62.71 -19.19
C THR A 59 25.16 61.75 -19.35
N VAL A 60 25.39 60.92 -18.32
CA VAL A 60 26.40 59.87 -18.35
C VAL A 60 25.69 58.53 -18.47
N HIS A 61 26.14 57.71 -19.42
CA HIS A 61 25.61 56.37 -19.64
C HIS A 61 26.51 55.34 -18.99
N ILE A 62 25.91 54.39 -18.27
CA ILE A 62 26.61 53.26 -17.67
C ILE A 62 26.03 51.98 -18.25
N ASN A 63 26.89 51.21 -18.91
CA ASN A 63 26.57 49.86 -19.36
C ASN A 63 27.11 48.83 -18.37
N PHE A 64 26.24 47.90 -17.97
CA PHE A 64 26.58 46.78 -17.10
C PHE A 64 26.63 45.47 -17.92
N CYS A 65 27.84 44.92 -18.10
CA CYS A 65 28.13 43.75 -18.94
C CYS A 65 28.91 42.67 -18.18
N PRO A 66 28.34 42.10 -17.10
CA PRO A 66 29.00 41.07 -16.30
C PRO A 66 29.17 39.75 -17.06
N ALA A 67 30.30 39.06 -16.82
CA ALA A 67 30.58 37.73 -17.38
C ALA A 67 30.06 36.59 -16.49
N THR A 68 30.03 36.80 -15.17
CA THR A 68 29.62 35.80 -14.17
C THR A 68 28.44 36.30 -13.35
N ALA A 69 27.61 35.38 -12.87
CA ALA A 69 26.48 35.71 -12.01
C ALA A 69 26.94 36.03 -10.58
N CYS A 70 27.03 37.32 -10.25
CA CYS A 70 27.22 37.79 -8.88
C CYS A 70 26.79 39.26 -8.75
N LYS A 71 26.83 39.76 -7.50
CA LYS A 71 26.68 41.18 -7.20
C LYS A 71 28.03 41.87 -7.35
N TYR A 72 28.07 42.89 -8.20
CA TYR A 72 29.20 43.77 -8.40
C TYR A 72 28.89 45.13 -7.80
N GLN A 73 29.83 45.67 -7.05
CA GLN A 73 29.71 46.97 -6.41
C GLN A 73 31.00 47.72 -6.62
N ILE A 74 30.88 48.99 -7.00
CA ILE A 74 32.01 49.88 -7.24
C ILE A 74 31.66 51.27 -6.73
N VAL A 75 32.63 51.92 -6.09
CA VAL A 75 32.47 53.27 -5.54
C VAL A 75 33.49 54.16 -6.24
N ILE A 76 32.99 55.14 -7.00
CA ILE A 76 33.80 56.01 -7.86
C ILE A 76 33.83 57.40 -7.24
N PRO A 77 35.00 57.93 -6.84
CA PRO A 77 35.12 59.31 -6.38
C PRO A 77 34.86 60.31 -7.51
N VAL A 78 34.10 61.36 -7.22
CA VAL A 78 33.77 62.46 -8.13
C VAL A 78 34.56 63.69 -7.72
N GLY A 79 35.37 64.21 -8.64
CA GLY A 79 36.15 65.44 -8.46
C GLY A 79 35.48 66.64 -9.13
N ILE A 80 35.68 67.83 -8.56
CA ILE A 80 35.30 69.12 -9.15
C ILE A 80 36.56 70.00 -9.22
N ASN A 81 36.69 70.80 -10.27
CA ASN A 81 37.81 71.73 -10.49
C ASN A 81 39.17 71.04 -10.45
N SER A 82 39.24 69.82 -10.99
CA SER A 82 40.44 68.97 -11.05
C SER A 82 41.11 68.72 -9.68
N ASN A 83 40.35 68.84 -8.57
CA ASN A 83 40.82 68.55 -7.23
C ASN A 83 40.51 67.10 -6.83
N TRP A 84 41.44 66.21 -7.15
CA TRP A 84 41.33 64.76 -6.93
C TRP A 84 41.70 64.31 -5.51
N ASN A 85 42.34 65.17 -4.72
CA ASN A 85 42.80 64.86 -3.36
C ASN A 85 41.67 64.96 -2.32
N LYS A 86 40.57 65.65 -2.65
CA LYS A 86 39.36 65.75 -1.84
C LYS A 86 38.14 65.50 -2.73
N PRO A 87 37.62 64.26 -2.81
CA PRO A 87 36.46 63.97 -3.64
C PRO A 87 35.26 64.77 -3.14
N PHE A 88 34.54 65.40 -4.07
CA PHE A 88 33.33 66.15 -3.79
C PHE A 88 32.19 65.21 -3.37
N GLN A 89 32.07 64.07 -4.05
CA GLN A 89 31.06 63.04 -3.78
C GLN A 89 31.58 61.66 -4.21
N PHE A 90 30.90 60.60 -3.79
CA PHE A 90 31.12 59.24 -4.29
C PHE A 90 29.89 58.77 -5.07
N LEU A 91 30.13 58.20 -6.25
CA LEU A 91 29.14 57.52 -7.06
C LEU A 91 29.24 56.02 -6.78
N GLU A 92 28.23 55.47 -6.12
CA GLU A 92 28.13 54.03 -5.89
C GLU A 92 27.31 53.37 -7.00
N LEU A 93 27.91 52.42 -7.71
CA LEU A 93 27.24 51.61 -8.70
C LEU A 93 27.13 50.17 -8.19
N VAL A 94 25.89 49.67 -8.16
CA VAL A 94 25.58 48.30 -7.79
C VAL A 94 24.89 47.64 -8.97
N GLY A 95 25.48 46.57 -9.49
CA GLY A 95 24.93 45.77 -10.57
C GLY A 95 24.90 44.31 -10.15
N GLU A 96 23.78 43.63 -10.34
CA GLU A 96 23.64 42.22 -10.00
C GLU A 96 23.30 41.41 -11.24
N MET A 97 24.11 40.38 -11.53
CA MET A 97 23.74 39.35 -12.48
C MET A 97 23.27 38.12 -11.73
N LYS A 98 21.98 37.81 -11.86
CA LYS A 98 21.40 36.59 -11.30
C LYS A 98 21.78 35.38 -12.16
N ALA A 99 22.02 34.25 -11.50
CA ALA A 99 22.28 32.98 -12.17
C ALA A 99 20.97 32.45 -12.79
N PRO A 100 21.03 31.66 -13.89
CA PRO A 100 19.86 30.97 -14.40
C PRO A 100 19.25 30.07 -13.31
N THR A 101 17.95 30.19 -13.11
CA THR A 101 17.23 29.45 -12.07
C THR A 101 16.08 28.70 -12.70
N ILE A 102 15.97 27.41 -12.39
CA ILE A 102 14.84 26.56 -12.76
C ILE A 102 14.24 25.94 -11.51
N TRP A 103 12.92 25.93 -11.42
CA TRP A 103 12.17 25.18 -10.40
C TRP A 103 10.96 24.48 -11.05
N PHE A 104 10.33 23.58 -10.29
CA PHE A 104 9.31 22.67 -10.79
C PHE A 104 8.04 22.79 -9.96
N GLU A 105 6.89 22.71 -10.62
CA GLU A 105 5.59 22.64 -9.98
C GLU A 105 4.80 21.43 -10.53
N PRO A 106 4.48 20.44 -9.69
CA PRO A 106 4.88 20.32 -8.28
C PRO A 106 6.38 20.04 -8.11
N ALA A 107 6.93 20.41 -6.94
CA ALA A 107 8.35 20.23 -6.63
C ALA A 107 8.79 18.75 -6.46
N ASN A 108 7.83 17.87 -6.15
CA ASN A 108 8.01 16.43 -6.06
C ASN A 108 6.85 15.75 -6.79
N ILE A 109 7.17 14.77 -7.62
CA ILE A 109 6.20 14.03 -8.42
C ILE A 109 6.06 12.64 -7.84
N VAL A 110 4.85 12.28 -7.41
CA VAL A 110 4.51 10.94 -6.93
C VAL A 110 3.47 10.35 -7.87
N LEU A 111 3.84 9.25 -8.54
CA LEU A 111 2.95 8.53 -9.45
C LEU A 111 2.17 7.46 -8.69
N THR A 112 0.93 7.19 -9.14
CA THR A 112 0.11 6.09 -8.61
C THR A 112 0.86 4.76 -8.80
N PRO A 113 0.97 3.90 -7.76
CA PRO A 113 1.51 2.55 -7.93
C PRO A 113 0.69 1.77 -8.96
N VAL A 114 1.35 1.17 -9.96
CA VAL A 114 0.68 0.49 -11.08
C VAL A 114 1.03 -1.01 -11.15
N PRO A 115 0.17 -1.82 -11.78
CA PRO A 115 0.51 -3.18 -12.19
C PRO A 115 1.71 -3.21 -13.15
N LEU A 116 2.36 -4.36 -13.30
CA LEU A 116 3.47 -4.50 -14.26
C LEU A 116 2.99 -4.23 -15.70
N LEU A 117 3.88 -3.70 -16.54
CA LEU A 117 3.62 -3.33 -17.94
C LEU A 117 2.48 -2.31 -18.15
N THR A 118 1.96 -1.71 -17.07
CA THR A 118 0.96 -0.66 -17.14
C THR A 118 1.64 0.69 -17.09
N GLU A 119 1.28 1.57 -18.03
CA GLU A 119 1.79 2.93 -18.09
C GLU A 119 1.02 3.86 -17.14
N THR A 120 1.75 4.74 -16.44
CA THR A 120 1.19 5.90 -15.74
C THR A 120 2.01 7.13 -16.04
N SER A 121 1.38 8.30 -15.92
CA SER A 121 2.05 9.57 -16.22
C SER A 121 1.51 10.72 -15.38
N ALA A 122 2.34 11.74 -15.19
CA ALA A 122 1.97 12.99 -14.56
C ALA A 122 2.53 14.18 -15.34
N GLU A 123 1.74 15.24 -15.41
CA GLU A 123 2.15 16.53 -15.96
C GLU A 123 2.71 17.41 -14.85
N PHE A 124 3.75 18.18 -15.17
CA PHE A 124 4.37 19.16 -14.30
C PHE A 124 4.89 20.34 -15.11
N THR A 125 4.98 21.50 -14.47
CA THR A 125 5.46 22.72 -15.10
C THR A 125 6.87 23.03 -14.63
N LEU A 126 7.76 23.26 -15.57
CA LEU A 126 9.11 23.78 -15.33
C LEU A 126 9.07 25.30 -15.50
N PHE A 127 9.50 26.03 -14.48
CA PHE A 127 9.62 27.48 -14.53
C PHE A 127 11.08 27.90 -14.59
N ALA A 128 11.41 28.80 -15.51
CA ALA A 128 12.77 29.29 -15.73
C ALA A 128 12.83 30.83 -15.66
N LEU A 129 13.86 31.34 -14.97
CA LEU A 129 14.18 32.76 -14.87
C LEU A 129 15.67 33.03 -15.14
N HIS A 130 15.98 34.28 -15.47
CA HIS A 130 17.32 34.81 -15.68
C HIS A 130 18.09 34.22 -16.88
N TYR A 131 17.38 33.64 -17.84
CA TYR A 131 17.91 33.24 -19.15
C TYR A 131 17.91 34.44 -20.10
N LYS A 132 19.09 34.81 -20.64
CA LYS A 132 19.29 35.97 -21.54
C LYS A 132 19.24 35.61 -23.02
N LYS A 133 19.29 34.32 -23.35
CA LYS A 133 19.26 33.80 -24.71
C LYS A 133 18.28 32.62 -24.74
N PRO A 134 17.70 32.28 -25.90
CA PRO A 134 17.01 31.02 -26.07
C PRO A 134 17.95 29.88 -25.68
N THR A 135 17.52 29.00 -24.78
CA THR A 135 18.34 27.88 -24.31
C THR A 135 17.55 26.60 -24.36
N ARG A 136 18.09 25.60 -25.07
CA ARG A 136 17.49 24.28 -25.17
C ARG A 136 17.84 23.44 -23.94
N LEU A 137 16.84 22.76 -23.39
CA LEU A 137 17.02 21.82 -22.28
C LEU A 137 17.25 20.40 -22.78
N THR A 138 18.05 19.65 -22.03
CA THR A 138 18.19 18.19 -22.19
C THR A 138 17.84 17.52 -20.87
N VAL A 139 17.27 16.31 -20.94
CA VAL A 139 16.80 15.56 -19.77
C VAL A 139 17.53 14.23 -19.67
N SER A 140 17.90 13.85 -18.45
CA SER A 140 18.49 12.57 -18.10
C SER A 140 17.62 11.88 -17.06
N THR A 141 17.16 10.69 -17.39
CA THR A 141 16.39 9.85 -16.46
C THR A 141 17.33 8.88 -15.71
N PRO A 142 17.02 8.55 -14.46
CA PRO A 142 17.86 7.65 -13.67
C PRO A 142 17.78 6.19 -14.16
N TYR A 143 18.86 5.45 -13.96
CA TYR A 143 18.85 3.99 -14.05
C TYR A 143 18.48 3.40 -12.69
N ILE A 144 17.52 2.49 -12.69
CA ILE A 144 17.01 1.83 -11.49
C ILE A 144 17.58 0.41 -11.44
N GLU A 145 18.21 0.08 -10.32
CA GLU A 145 18.71 -1.26 -10.02
C GLU A 145 17.59 -2.12 -9.45
N CYS A 146 17.35 -3.27 -10.07
CA CYS A 146 16.35 -4.25 -9.68
C CYS A 146 16.93 -5.23 -8.65
N GLU A 147 16.08 -6.05 -8.04
CA GLU A 147 16.52 -7.09 -7.07
C GLU A 147 17.46 -8.14 -7.69
N ASP A 148 17.40 -8.33 -9.00
CA ASP A 148 18.28 -9.23 -9.77
C ASP A 148 19.56 -8.55 -10.27
N GLU A 149 19.93 -7.40 -9.68
CA GLU A 149 21.08 -6.56 -10.02
C GLU A 149 21.03 -5.97 -11.45
N SER A 150 19.96 -6.21 -12.21
CA SER A 150 19.78 -5.62 -13.52
C SER A 150 19.42 -4.14 -13.42
N LYS A 151 19.88 -3.35 -14.40
CA LYS A 151 19.58 -1.92 -14.49
C LYS A 151 18.59 -1.66 -15.60
N ILE A 152 17.51 -0.94 -15.28
CA ILE A 152 16.46 -0.54 -16.23
C ILE A 152 16.28 0.98 -16.20
N SER A 153 15.74 1.54 -17.29
CA SER A 153 15.34 2.95 -17.36
C SER A 153 13.82 3.00 -17.57
N PRO A 154 13.02 3.01 -16.48
CA PRO A 154 11.56 2.88 -16.55
C PRO A 154 10.85 4.23 -16.72
N LEU A 155 11.62 5.34 -16.77
CA LEU A 155 11.10 6.71 -16.87
C LEU A 155 11.43 7.30 -18.24
N SER A 156 10.44 7.99 -18.80
CA SER A 156 10.62 8.86 -19.96
C SER A 156 9.99 10.22 -19.69
N VAL A 157 10.63 11.29 -20.17
CA VAL A 157 10.13 12.67 -20.03
C VAL A 157 9.93 13.27 -21.42
N THR A 158 8.80 13.92 -21.60
CA THR A 158 8.40 14.59 -22.84
C THR A 158 8.04 16.04 -22.56
N PHE A 159 8.47 16.95 -23.43
CA PHE A 159 8.04 18.36 -23.43
C PHE A 159 6.78 18.47 -24.29
N LEU A 160 5.68 18.98 -23.73
CA LEU A 160 4.39 19.02 -24.44
C LEU A 160 4.29 20.21 -25.42
N ASP A 161 4.94 21.33 -25.10
CA ASP A 161 4.95 22.52 -25.95
C ASP A 161 6.25 22.64 -26.77
N ASN A 162 7.36 22.95 -26.09
CA ASN A 162 8.70 23.09 -26.66
C ASN A 162 9.76 22.86 -25.57
N ASP A 163 10.98 22.53 -25.98
CA ASP A 163 12.13 22.24 -25.12
C ASP A 163 13.10 23.44 -25.00
N VAL A 164 12.66 24.63 -25.41
CA VAL A 164 13.47 25.85 -25.45
C VAL A 164 12.93 26.89 -24.48
N ILE A 165 13.76 27.27 -23.51
CA ILE A 165 13.49 28.40 -22.63
C ILE A 165 13.62 29.69 -23.44
N LYS A 166 12.54 30.49 -23.46
CA LYS A 166 12.56 31.81 -24.09
C LYS A 166 13.24 32.82 -23.16
N PRO A 167 14.07 33.75 -23.69
CA PRO A 167 14.62 34.81 -22.89
C PRO A 167 13.49 35.70 -22.37
N VAL A 168 13.53 36.02 -21.08
CA VAL A 168 12.53 36.94 -20.51
C VAL A 168 13.06 38.35 -20.62
N GLU A 169 12.57 39.10 -21.62
CA GLU A 169 12.87 40.51 -21.81
C GLU A 169 11.80 41.37 -21.13
N GLY A 170 12.19 42.13 -20.11
CA GLY A 170 11.31 43.10 -19.46
C GLY A 170 12.10 44.13 -18.68
N ALA A 171 11.84 45.42 -18.95
CA ALA A 171 12.34 46.56 -18.16
C ALA A 171 11.54 46.79 -16.87
N SER A 172 10.56 45.91 -16.57
CA SER A 172 9.71 45.95 -15.39
C SER A 172 10.32 45.18 -14.21
N ILE A 173 10.03 45.66 -12.99
CA ILE A 173 10.51 45.08 -11.73
C ILE A 173 9.94 43.67 -11.46
N GLN A 174 8.83 43.30 -12.12
CA GLN A 174 8.28 41.94 -12.14
C GLN A 174 8.49 41.33 -13.53
N VAL A 175 9.17 40.19 -13.56
CA VAL A 175 9.57 39.43 -14.74
C VAL A 175 8.90 38.06 -14.62
N ASP A 176 7.93 37.77 -15.50
CA ASP A 176 7.20 36.51 -15.46
C ASP A 176 8.11 35.35 -15.89
N PRO A 177 8.11 34.21 -15.17
CA PRO A 177 8.93 33.07 -15.54
C PRO A 177 8.49 32.43 -16.85
N CYS A 178 9.47 31.95 -17.64
CA CYS A 178 9.16 31.09 -18.78
C CYS A 178 8.69 29.74 -18.25
N ALA A 179 7.45 29.37 -18.54
CA ALA A 179 6.84 28.10 -18.16
C ALA A 179 6.91 27.10 -19.32
N LEU A 180 7.38 25.88 -19.06
CA LEU A 180 7.41 24.77 -20.00
C LEU A 180 6.62 23.59 -19.42
N LEU A 181 5.59 23.15 -20.11
CA LEU A 181 4.79 22.00 -19.69
C LEU A 181 5.48 20.68 -20.07
N CYS A 182 5.69 19.83 -19.08
CA CYS A 182 6.38 18.56 -19.21
C CYS A 182 5.47 17.41 -18.75
N LYS A 183 5.67 16.23 -19.32
CA LYS A 183 5.02 14.98 -18.91
C LYS A 183 6.07 13.93 -18.61
N VAL A 184 6.04 13.39 -17.39
CA VAL A 184 6.81 12.19 -17.01
C VAL A 184 5.92 10.97 -17.14
N THR A 185 6.46 9.92 -17.74
CA THR A 185 5.77 8.65 -17.99
C THR A 185 6.60 7.52 -17.42
N PHE A 186 5.93 6.56 -16.79
CA PHE A 186 6.52 5.43 -16.08
C PHE A 186 5.84 4.12 -16.49
N SER A 187 6.66 3.11 -16.79
CA SER A 187 6.23 1.72 -16.97
C SER A 187 7.38 0.77 -16.66
N SER A 188 7.08 -0.41 -16.11
CA SER A 188 8.10 -1.42 -15.80
C SER A 188 7.58 -2.83 -15.97
N ALA A 189 8.40 -3.68 -16.57
CA ALA A 189 8.19 -5.13 -16.65
C ALA A 189 8.61 -5.87 -15.37
N LYS A 190 9.29 -5.19 -14.45
CA LYS A 190 9.80 -5.77 -13.19
C LYS A 190 9.22 -5.05 -11.98
N PRO A 191 8.95 -5.76 -10.87
CA PRO A 191 8.59 -5.12 -9.61
C PRO A 191 9.69 -4.17 -9.14
N ILE A 192 9.37 -2.88 -9.04
CA ILE A 192 10.30 -1.83 -8.60
C ILE A 192 9.55 -0.77 -7.79
N SER A 193 10.23 -0.18 -6.80
CA SER A 193 9.73 0.97 -6.06
C SER A 193 10.91 1.87 -5.73
N PHE A 194 10.91 3.09 -6.25
CA PHE A 194 12.04 4.01 -6.09
C PHE A 194 11.57 5.48 -5.99
N SER A 195 12.46 6.31 -5.44
CA SER A 195 12.37 7.76 -5.47
C SER A 195 13.73 8.29 -5.90
N GLN A 196 13.81 8.84 -7.12
CA GLN A 196 15.07 9.31 -7.71
C GLN A 196 14.84 10.60 -8.51
N PRO A 197 15.87 11.47 -8.60
CA PRO A 197 15.79 12.71 -9.36
C PRO A 197 15.82 12.45 -10.87
N VAL A 198 14.94 13.13 -11.60
CA VAL A 198 15.11 13.40 -13.03
C VAL A 198 15.92 14.69 -13.16
N VAL A 199 16.99 14.67 -13.95
CA VAL A 199 17.94 15.78 -14.05
C VAL A 199 17.81 16.47 -15.42
N PHE A 200 17.59 17.78 -15.38
CA PHE A 200 17.58 18.68 -16.52
C PHE A 200 18.91 19.42 -16.61
N PHE A 201 19.42 19.53 -17.83
CA PHE A 201 20.64 20.25 -18.14
C PHE A 201 20.35 21.37 -19.15
N ASP A 202 20.89 22.55 -18.87
CA ASP A 202 20.97 23.63 -19.85
C ASP A 202 22.20 23.47 -20.78
N GLU A 203 22.33 24.34 -21.77
CA GLU A 203 23.47 24.35 -22.70
C GLU A 203 24.83 24.59 -22.02
N LYS A 204 24.83 25.18 -20.82
CA LYS A 204 26.02 25.41 -19.99
C LYS A 204 26.29 24.25 -19.03
N ARG A 205 25.51 23.17 -19.09
CA ARG A 205 25.53 22.00 -18.20
C ARG A 205 25.23 22.31 -16.72
N ASN A 206 24.50 23.39 -16.45
CA ASN A 206 23.90 23.59 -15.13
C ASN A 206 22.85 22.50 -14.88
N LYS A 207 22.81 21.99 -13.65
CA LYS A 207 21.95 20.85 -13.26
C LYS A 207 20.75 21.33 -12.48
N PHE A 208 19.56 20.91 -12.87
CA PHE A 208 18.30 21.16 -12.16
C PHE A 208 17.56 19.83 -12.02
N GLN A 209 16.93 19.55 -10.88
CA GLN A 209 16.35 18.24 -10.64
C GLN A 209 14.97 18.30 -10.00
N VAL A 210 14.11 17.36 -10.38
CA VAL A 210 12.80 17.10 -9.77
C VAL A 210 12.78 15.66 -9.28
N GLN A 211 12.33 15.42 -8.04
CA GLN A 211 12.22 14.05 -7.54
C GLN A 211 10.99 13.38 -8.14
N VAL A 212 11.18 12.17 -8.64
CA VAL A 212 10.10 11.32 -9.15
C VAL A 212 10.07 10.03 -8.35
N THR A 213 8.92 9.77 -7.74
CA THR A 213 8.62 8.54 -7.03
C THR A 213 7.65 7.70 -7.85
N ALA A 214 8.03 6.46 -8.12
CA ALA A 214 7.23 5.54 -8.91
C ALA A 214 7.34 4.10 -8.37
N THR A 215 6.24 3.36 -8.48
CA THR A 215 6.14 1.97 -8.09
C THR A 215 5.40 1.18 -9.18
N ALA A 216 6.01 0.10 -9.65
CA ALA A 216 5.33 -0.95 -10.40
C ALA A 216 5.45 -2.25 -9.64
N ASP A 217 4.37 -3.00 -9.49
CA ASP A 217 4.35 -4.24 -8.72
C ASP A 217 3.26 -5.16 -9.25
N ASN A 218 3.39 -6.47 -9.06
CA ASN A 218 2.33 -7.43 -9.32
C ASN A 218 1.76 -7.91 -7.99
N CYS A 219 1.18 -7.01 -7.20
CA CYS A 219 0.54 -7.40 -5.95
C CYS A 219 -0.69 -6.55 -5.68
N LEU A 220 -1.82 -7.19 -5.36
CA LEU A 220 -3.08 -6.52 -5.04
C LEU A 220 -2.91 -5.50 -3.90
N LEU A 221 -2.08 -5.85 -2.90
CA LEU A 221 -1.83 -5.01 -1.71
C LEU A 221 -1.04 -3.73 -2.03
N THR A 222 -0.30 -3.69 -3.15
CA THR A 222 0.44 -2.51 -3.61
C THR A 222 -0.35 -1.72 -4.64
N CYS A 223 -1.03 -2.40 -5.55
CA CYS A 223 -1.76 -1.80 -6.67
C CYS A 223 -3.21 -1.39 -6.33
N TYR A 224 -3.64 -1.50 -5.07
CA TYR A 224 -4.99 -1.07 -4.65
C TYR A 224 -5.35 0.38 -5.04
N PRO A 225 -4.44 1.38 -5.08
CA PRO A 225 -4.80 2.74 -5.50
C PRO A 225 -5.15 2.78 -6.99
N PHE A 226 -4.43 2.02 -7.81
CA PHE A 226 -4.75 1.88 -9.23
C PHE A 226 -6.11 1.21 -9.43
N LEU A 227 -6.38 0.13 -8.69
CA LEU A 227 -7.69 -0.54 -8.78
C LEU A 227 -8.84 0.35 -8.32
N ALA A 228 -8.63 1.22 -7.33
CA ALA A 228 -9.62 2.21 -6.91
C ALA A 228 -9.97 3.19 -8.03
N GLN A 229 -8.96 3.63 -8.79
CA GLN A 229 -9.06 4.55 -9.93
C GLN A 229 -9.67 3.90 -11.17
N HIS A 230 -9.43 2.60 -11.34
CA HIS A 230 -9.66 1.90 -12.61
C HIS A 230 -10.73 0.80 -12.53
N GLN A 231 -11.78 1.02 -11.72
CA GLN A 231 -12.84 0.03 -11.50
C GLN A 231 -13.70 -0.24 -12.75
N CYS A 232 -13.78 0.72 -13.68
CA CYS A 232 -14.67 0.62 -14.85
C CYS A 232 -13.94 0.32 -16.16
N ASP A 233 -12.65 0.64 -16.25
CA ASP A 233 -11.85 0.60 -17.48
C ASP A 233 -10.78 -0.49 -17.47
N TYR A 234 -10.61 -1.24 -16.37
CA TYR A 234 -9.79 -2.43 -16.31
C TYR A 234 -10.57 -3.63 -15.77
N LYS A 235 -10.26 -4.83 -16.30
CA LYS A 235 -10.82 -6.09 -15.81
C LYS A 235 -9.73 -7.15 -15.71
N ILE A 236 -9.86 -8.01 -14.70
CA ILE A 236 -9.02 -9.19 -14.56
C ILE A 236 -9.63 -10.30 -15.42
N ILE A 237 -8.85 -10.83 -16.36
CA ILE A 237 -9.26 -11.91 -17.24
C ILE A 237 -8.27 -13.07 -17.14
N CYS A 238 -8.73 -14.25 -17.54
CA CYS A 238 -7.84 -15.40 -17.75
C CYS A 238 -7.25 -15.31 -19.16
N GLU A 239 -5.93 -15.14 -19.29
CA GLU A 239 -5.27 -15.20 -20.59
C GLU A 239 -5.35 -16.64 -21.14
N GLN A 240 -5.88 -16.80 -22.35
CA GLN A 240 -6.30 -18.11 -22.85
C GLN A 240 -5.12 -19.04 -23.14
N GLY A 241 -5.07 -20.15 -22.39
CA GLY A 241 -4.38 -21.39 -22.74
C GLY A 241 -5.26 -22.59 -22.43
N SER A 242 -6.36 -22.78 -23.17
CA SER A 242 -7.31 -23.91 -23.13
C SER A 242 -8.16 -24.10 -21.86
N LEU A 243 -9.44 -24.45 -22.07
CA LEU A 243 -10.38 -24.94 -21.04
C LEU A 243 -9.76 -26.10 -20.22
N PRO A 244 -10.13 -26.29 -18.94
CA PRO A 244 -9.70 -27.44 -18.17
C PRO A 244 -10.32 -28.72 -18.74
N LYS A 245 -9.65 -29.34 -19.72
CA LYS A 245 -9.92 -30.73 -20.10
C LYS A 245 -9.21 -31.64 -19.10
N GLY A 246 -9.77 -31.69 -17.89
CA GLY A 246 -9.49 -32.74 -16.92
C GLY A 246 -10.01 -34.08 -17.44
N CYS A 247 -9.10 -34.84 -18.03
CA CYS A 247 -9.11 -36.28 -18.29
C CYS A 247 -10.38 -37.06 -17.89
N ARG A 248 -11.11 -37.59 -18.88
CA ARG A 248 -11.90 -38.81 -18.70
C ARG A 248 -11.49 -39.86 -19.73
N THR A 249 -11.32 -41.06 -19.19
CA THR A 249 -11.13 -42.39 -19.82
C THR A 249 -9.73 -42.79 -20.28
N ALA A 250 -9.43 -44.04 -19.94
CA ALA A 250 -8.14 -44.68 -19.87
C ALA A 250 -7.51 -45.00 -21.23
N GLN A 251 -6.19 -45.24 -21.16
CA GLN A 251 -5.30 -45.99 -22.05
C GLN A 251 -4.45 -45.22 -23.08
N ARG A 252 -3.13 -45.51 -22.96
CA ARG A 252 -2.00 -45.47 -23.91
C ARG A 252 -1.06 -44.24 -23.92
N LYS A 253 0.05 -44.43 -23.18
CA LYS A 253 1.47 -44.26 -23.52
C LYS A 253 1.96 -43.04 -24.35
N LYS A 254 2.88 -42.33 -23.67
CA LYS A 254 4.19 -41.73 -24.09
C LYS A 254 4.23 -40.39 -24.84
N GLU A 255 5.05 -39.51 -24.25
CA GLU A 255 5.85 -38.40 -24.82
C GLU A 255 5.10 -37.07 -25.06
N ASP A 256 5.14 -36.17 -24.06
CA ASP A 256 5.99 -34.95 -24.02
C ASP A 256 5.73 -34.15 -22.71
N GLU A 257 6.79 -33.63 -22.07
CA GLU A 257 6.74 -32.75 -20.88
C GLU A 257 6.29 -31.33 -21.24
N GLU A 258 5.10 -31.17 -21.83
CA GLU A 258 4.44 -29.87 -21.84
C GLU A 258 3.67 -29.69 -20.52
N SER A 259 4.18 -28.79 -19.68
CA SER A 259 3.52 -28.35 -18.46
C SER A 259 2.07 -27.98 -18.76
N VAL A 260 1.15 -28.53 -17.97
CA VAL A 260 -0.27 -28.13 -17.98
C VAL A 260 -0.33 -26.62 -17.66
N ARG A 261 -0.39 -25.79 -18.70
CA ARG A 261 -0.50 -24.33 -18.55
C ARG A 261 -1.93 -24.02 -18.09
N SER A 262 -2.09 -23.81 -16.79
CA SER A 262 -3.25 -23.10 -16.26
C SER A 262 -3.27 -21.71 -16.89
N GLY A 263 -4.43 -21.23 -17.37
CA GLY A 263 -4.54 -19.84 -17.82
C GLY A 263 -4.20 -18.90 -16.65
N GLU A 264 -3.36 -17.91 -16.92
CA GLU A 264 -2.91 -16.97 -15.89
C GLU A 264 -3.87 -15.78 -15.81
N ALA A 265 -4.08 -15.27 -14.59
CA ALA A 265 -4.97 -14.13 -14.36
C ALA A 265 -4.20 -12.82 -14.60
N VAL A 266 -4.69 -12.00 -15.53
CA VAL A 266 -4.01 -10.78 -15.97
C VAL A 266 -5.01 -9.61 -15.97
N LEU A 267 -4.59 -8.45 -15.51
CA LEU A 267 -5.37 -7.21 -15.58
C LEU A 267 -5.21 -6.58 -16.96
N VAL A 268 -6.32 -6.34 -17.65
CA VAL A 268 -6.32 -5.81 -19.02
C VAL A 268 -7.23 -4.59 -19.11
N SER A 269 -6.78 -3.58 -19.85
CA SER A 269 -7.60 -2.40 -20.15
C SER A 269 -8.77 -2.79 -21.06
N CYS A 270 -9.97 -2.45 -20.61
CA CYS A 270 -11.21 -2.58 -21.34
C CYS A 270 -11.46 -1.31 -22.17
N MET A 271 -10.59 -1.01 -23.13
CA MET A 271 -10.95 -0.04 -24.17
C MET A 271 -12.08 -0.65 -25.03
N SER A 272 -13.34 -0.32 -24.74
CA SER A 272 -14.41 -0.52 -25.71
C SER A 272 -15.17 0.79 -25.93
N SER A 273 -14.97 1.32 -27.13
CA SER A 273 -15.98 2.06 -27.88
C SER A 273 -17.39 1.65 -27.46
N CYS A 274 -18.16 2.64 -27.03
CA CYS A 274 -19.61 2.60 -27.10
C CYS A 274 -20.02 2.05 -28.48
N GLN A 275 -20.99 1.13 -28.49
CA GLN A 275 -21.68 0.55 -29.67
C GLN A 275 -21.02 -0.68 -30.33
N THR A 276 -21.50 -1.87 -29.98
CA THR A 276 -22.41 -2.66 -30.83
C THR A 276 -22.74 -4.00 -30.15
N ASN A 277 -24.03 -4.35 -30.12
CA ASN A 277 -24.53 -5.65 -29.70
C ASN A 277 -23.93 -6.76 -30.60
N GLY A 278 -22.91 -7.47 -30.11
CA GLY A 278 -22.33 -8.62 -30.77
C GLY A 278 -21.83 -9.62 -29.75
N ARG A 279 -22.61 -10.68 -29.48
CA ARG A 279 -22.20 -11.83 -28.66
C ARG A 279 -20.93 -12.45 -29.25
N SER A 280 -19.80 -12.31 -28.56
CA SER A 280 -18.60 -13.13 -28.80
C SER A 280 -18.38 -14.05 -27.61
N THR A 281 -18.55 -15.35 -27.84
CA THR A 281 -18.34 -16.44 -26.89
C THR A 281 -16.90 -16.95 -27.02
N SER A 282 -15.99 -16.50 -26.16
CA SER A 282 -14.72 -17.21 -25.92
C SER A 282 -13.94 -16.72 -24.69
N ALA A 283 -14.09 -15.48 -24.21
CA ALA A 283 -13.47 -15.05 -22.96
C ALA A 283 -14.42 -15.26 -21.76
N THR A 284 -14.02 -16.04 -20.75
CA THR A 284 -14.70 -16.03 -19.44
C THR A 284 -14.34 -14.74 -18.72
N SER A 285 -15.13 -13.69 -18.94
CA SER A 285 -15.15 -12.48 -18.12
C SER A 285 -16.16 -12.66 -16.98
N SER A 286 -15.78 -12.28 -15.76
CA SER A 286 -16.63 -12.38 -14.55
C SER A 286 -17.67 -11.27 -14.49
N SER A 287 -18.56 -11.19 -15.49
CA SER A 287 -19.69 -10.25 -15.47
C SER A 287 -20.94 -10.89 -14.87
N PHE A 288 -21.16 -10.69 -13.57
CA PHE A 288 -22.53 -10.59 -13.06
C PHE A 288 -23.01 -9.17 -13.35
N GLU A 289 -23.60 -8.95 -14.52
CA GLU A 289 -24.39 -7.72 -14.71
C GLU A 289 -25.63 -7.80 -13.80
N PRO A 290 -25.88 -6.81 -12.93
CA PRO A 290 -27.18 -6.70 -12.28
C PRO A 290 -28.19 -6.41 -13.39
N SER A 291 -29.09 -7.36 -13.66
CA SER A 291 -30.12 -7.21 -14.68
C SER A 291 -30.99 -5.98 -14.35
N SER A 292 -30.75 -4.85 -15.03
CA SER A 292 -31.68 -3.72 -15.02
C SER A 292 -32.88 -4.11 -15.87
N SER A 293 -33.87 -4.76 -15.27
CA SER A 293 -35.17 -4.95 -15.92
C SER A 293 -35.87 -3.59 -16.03
N SER A 294 -35.83 -3.01 -17.22
CA SER A 294 -36.75 -1.96 -17.62
C SER A 294 -38.11 -2.62 -17.87
N TYR A 295 -39.03 -2.42 -16.94
CA TYR A 295 -40.43 -2.82 -17.10
C TYR A 295 -41.08 -1.87 -18.10
N GLU A 296 -41.39 -2.34 -19.31
CA GLU A 296 -42.32 -1.65 -20.20
C GLU A 296 -43.70 -1.64 -19.55
N SER A 297 -44.24 -0.43 -19.37
CA SER A 297 -45.58 -0.19 -18.86
C SER A 297 -46.62 -0.89 -19.72
N SER A 298 -47.52 -1.62 -19.07
CA SER A 298 -48.84 -1.94 -19.63
C SER A 298 -49.88 -1.74 -18.55
N THR A 299 -50.73 -0.75 -18.81
CA THR A 299 -51.90 -0.32 -18.06
C THR A 299 -52.92 -1.44 -17.86
N VAL A 300 -53.34 -1.73 -16.62
CA VAL A 300 -54.75 -2.02 -16.27
C VAL A 300 -55.00 -1.61 -14.81
N VAL A 301 -56.15 -0.98 -14.61
CA VAL A 301 -56.71 -0.35 -13.41
C VAL A 301 -57.24 -1.39 -12.41
N THR A 302 -56.96 -1.24 -11.12
CA THR A 302 -57.97 -1.37 -10.03
C THR A 302 -57.40 -0.89 -8.69
N GLU A 303 -58.17 0.00 -8.06
CA GLU A 303 -57.96 0.57 -6.73
C GLU A 303 -58.30 -0.43 -5.62
N SER A 304 -57.55 -0.41 -4.51
CA SER A 304 -58.03 -0.50 -3.12
C SER A 304 -56.85 -0.41 -2.14
N GLY A 305 -56.87 0.59 -1.27
CA GLY A 305 -55.73 0.96 -0.42
C GLY A 305 -55.56 0.16 0.88
N SER A 306 -54.34 0.17 1.42
CA SER A 306 -54.05 0.53 2.82
C SER A 306 -52.54 0.44 3.12
N CYS A 307 -52.02 1.50 3.75
CA CYS A 307 -50.83 1.58 4.60
C CYS A 307 -49.48 1.07 4.07
N VAL A 308 -48.66 2.00 3.57
CA VAL A 308 -47.21 1.84 3.38
C VAL A 308 -46.48 2.12 4.71
N PRO A 309 -45.72 1.17 5.29
CA PRO A 309 -44.65 1.50 6.22
C PRO A 309 -43.41 1.95 5.43
N GLY A 310 -42.80 3.03 5.90
CA GLY A 310 -41.73 3.76 5.22
C GLY A 310 -40.52 2.93 4.79
N ALA A 311 -39.90 3.44 3.72
CA ALA A 311 -38.66 2.93 3.14
C ALA A 311 -37.56 2.75 4.19
N ARG A 312 -36.92 1.57 4.19
CA ARG A 312 -35.59 1.40 4.78
C ARG A 312 -34.53 1.73 3.73
N GLU A 313 -33.68 2.68 4.09
CA GLU A 313 -32.31 2.83 3.63
C GLU A 313 -31.55 1.50 3.85
N GLY A 314 -30.86 1.04 2.81
CA GLY A 314 -30.04 -0.16 2.86
C GLY A 314 -29.79 -0.69 1.45
N ALA A 315 -28.57 -0.46 0.96
CA ALA A 315 -28.00 -1.05 -0.25
C ALA A 315 -28.79 -0.82 -1.56
N LYS A 316 -28.66 0.39 -2.12
CA LYS A 316 -28.71 0.59 -3.57
C LYS A 316 -27.38 1.21 -4.00
N ASN A 317 -26.50 0.40 -4.57
CA ASN A 317 -25.44 0.95 -5.42
C ASN A 317 -26.13 1.53 -6.65
N LYS A 318 -26.08 2.87 -6.78
CA LYS A 318 -26.35 3.54 -8.05
C LYS A 318 -25.36 2.98 -9.07
N SER A 319 -25.84 2.59 -10.24
CA SER A 319 -24.99 2.51 -11.42
C SER A 319 -24.30 3.88 -11.61
N PRO A 320 -23.00 3.96 -11.89
CA PRO A 320 -22.36 5.23 -12.16
C PRO A 320 -22.89 5.75 -13.50
N THR A 321 -23.88 6.63 -13.46
CA THR A 321 -24.02 7.63 -14.52
C THR A 321 -22.78 8.49 -14.43
N CYS A 322 -21.87 8.29 -15.39
CA CYS A 322 -20.74 9.17 -15.64
C CYS A 322 -21.28 10.60 -15.78
N SER A 323 -21.18 11.38 -14.70
CA SER A 323 -21.41 12.81 -14.70
C SER A 323 -20.05 13.48 -14.71
N ASP A 324 -19.73 14.17 -15.80
CA ASP A 324 -18.61 15.10 -15.87
C ASP A 324 -18.78 16.15 -14.76
N CYS A 325 -18.03 16.01 -13.66
CA CYS A 325 -17.92 17.03 -12.63
C CYS A 325 -16.45 17.31 -12.30
N GLY A 326 -16.02 18.50 -12.77
CA GLY A 326 -14.84 19.29 -12.44
C GLY A 326 -13.74 18.64 -11.59
N ARG A 327 -12.64 18.25 -12.25
CA ARG A 327 -11.31 18.10 -11.62
C ARG A 327 -10.97 19.38 -10.84
N TYR A 328 -11.04 19.33 -9.51
CA TYR A 328 -10.20 20.20 -8.70
C TYR A 328 -8.75 19.84 -9.02
N LYS A 329 -7.99 20.80 -9.58
CA LYS A 329 -6.58 20.65 -9.91
C LYS A 329 -5.76 20.56 -8.62
N THR A 330 -5.74 19.38 -7.99
CA THR A 330 -4.63 18.98 -7.15
C THR A 330 -3.65 18.25 -8.08
N GLY A 331 -2.47 18.85 -8.30
CA GLY A 331 -1.41 18.27 -9.14
C GLY A 331 -0.89 16.93 -8.60
N SER A 332 0.24 16.44 -9.11
CA SER A 332 0.84 15.12 -8.79
C SER A 332 0.89 14.71 -7.29
N ALA A 333 0.76 15.64 -6.34
CA ALA A 333 0.59 15.33 -4.92
C ALA A 333 -0.72 14.58 -4.57
N ALA A 334 -1.75 14.62 -5.42
CA ALA A 334 -3.04 13.96 -5.19
C ALA A 334 -2.90 12.44 -4.99
N SER A 335 -1.99 11.79 -5.72
CA SER A 335 -1.76 10.33 -5.60
C SER A 335 -1.18 9.91 -4.24
N ALA A 336 -0.59 10.84 -3.49
CA ALA A 336 0.11 10.56 -2.23
C ALA A 336 -0.75 10.81 -0.97
N ILE A 337 -1.97 11.33 -1.14
CA ILE A 337 -2.88 11.69 -0.05
C ILE A 337 -4.01 10.67 0.04
N PHE A 338 -4.61 10.50 1.21
CA PHE A 338 -5.85 9.75 1.35
C PHE A 338 -6.99 10.54 0.70
N PRO A 339 -7.76 9.96 -0.22
CA PRO A 339 -8.78 10.71 -0.97
C PRO A 339 -9.83 11.34 -0.04
N PRO A 340 -10.32 12.55 -0.35
CA PRO A 340 -11.38 13.21 0.43
C PRO A 340 -12.69 12.43 0.31
N GLU A 341 -13.53 12.49 1.34
CA GLU A 341 -14.75 11.66 1.46
C GLU A 341 -15.71 11.79 0.28
N ASP A 342 -15.74 12.95 -0.38
CA ASP A 342 -16.62 13.24 -1.52
C ASP A 342 -16.12 12.67 -2.87
N SER A 343 -14.92 12.09 -2.91
CA SER A 343 -14.37 11.52 -4.15
C SER A 343 -14.87 10.10 -4.42
N GLU A 344 -14.98 9.73 -5.71
CA GLU A 344 -15.42 8.40 -6.12
C GLU A 344 -14.52 7.27 -5.59
N GLU A 345 -13.22 7.55 -5.46
CA GLU A 345 -12.20 6.60 -4.97
C GLU A 345 -12.24 6.41 -3.45
N ALA A 346 -12.79 7.36 -2.68
CA ALA A 346 -12.72 7.33 -1.22
C ALA A 346 -13.42 6.14 -0.58
N ALA A 347 -14.52 5.66 -1.17
CA ALA A 347 -15.22 4.47 -0.71
C ALA A 347 -14.28 3.25 -0.71
N TYR A 348 -13.60 3.01 -1.84
CA TYR A 348 -12.68 1.87 -1.99
C TYR A 348 -11.48 1.99 -1.02
N PHE A 349 -10.89 3.18 -0.91
CA PHE A 349 -9.81 3.43 0.06
C PHE A 349 -10.23 3.17 1.51
N MET A 350 -11.45 3.58 1.88
CA MET A 350 -12.00 3.34 3.21
C MET A 350 -12.27 1.86 3.47
N GLU A 351 -12.71 1.10 2.46
CA GLU A 351 -12.87 -0.35 2.58
C GLU A 351 -11.53 -1.06 2.79
N VAL A 352 -10.50 -0.67 2.02
CA VAL A 352 -9.13 -1.17 2.19
C VAL A 352 -8.61 -0.87 3.60
N LEU A 353 -8.77 0.37 4.06
CA LEU A 353 -8.38 0.79 5.40
C LEU A 353 -9.07 -0.07 6.48
N LYS A 354 -10.40 -0.26 6.38
CA LYS A 354 -11.18 -1.09 7.32
C LYS A 354 -10.73 -2.56 7.30
N ALA A 355 -10.47 -3.11 6.11
CA ALA A 355 -9.97 -4.47 5.94
C ALA A 355 -8.65 -4.68 6.69
N VAL A 356 -7.70 -3.76 6.49
CA VAL A 356 -6.38 -3.78 7.14
C VAL A 356 -6.52 -3.63 8.65
N GLN A 357 -7.30 -2.64 9.12
CA GLN A 357 -7.55 -2.43 10.54
C GLN A 357 -8.14 -3.66 11.23
N ARG A 358 -9.16 -4.28 10.62
CA ARG A 358 -9.83 -5.47 11.16
C ARG A 358 -8.86 -6.64 11.22
N TRP A 359 -8.11 -6.90 10.15
CA TRP A 359 -7.16 -8.02 10.13
C TRP A 359 -6.07 -7.86 11.21
N PHE A 360 -5.43 -6.69 11.29
CA PHE A 360 -4.39 -6.46 12.30
C PHE A 360 -4.98 -6.53 13.71
N SER A 361 -6.19 -6.02 13.92
CA SER A 361 -6.86 -6.07 15.21
C SER A 361 -7.07 -7.50 15.72
N TYR A 362 -7.39 -8.46 14.86
CA TYR A 362 -7.63 -9.84 15.28
C TYR A 362 -6.38 -10.74 15.22
N HIS A 363 -5.56 -10.56 14.18
CA HIS A 363 -4.50 -11.50 13.83
C HIS A 363 -3.09 -10.94 13.97
N GLY A 364 -2.91 -9.62 14.00
CA GLY A 364 -1.59 -8.98 13.93
C GLY A 364 -0.76 -9.06 15.21
N TRP A 365 -1.38 -9.23 16.37
CA TRP A 365 -0.71 -9.01 17.65
C TRP A 365 -0.46 -10.28 18.47
N PRO A 366 0.63 -10.34 19.25
CA PRO A 366 0.88 -11.44 20.16
C PRO A 366 -0.18 -11.47 21.26
N GLY A 367 -0.64 -12.66 21.66
CA GLY A 367 -1.56 -12.84 22.79
C GLY A 367 -3.06 -12.75 22.48
N GLY A 368 -3.47 -12.51 21.23
CA GLY A 368 -4.88 -12.41 20.84
C GLY A 368 -5.23 -11.05 20.23
N PRO A 369 -6.53 -10.79 20.02
CA PRO A 369 -7.00 -9.53 19.46
C PRO A 369 -6.51 -8.31 20.25
N TYR A 370 -6.21 -7.24 19.52
CA TYR A 370 -5.77 -5.95 20.01
C TYR A 370 -6.30 -4.88 19.04
N PRO A 371 -7.47 -4.29 19.33
CA PRO A 371 -8.11 -3.31 18.45
C PRO A 371 -7.19 -2.14 18.13
N ILE A 372 -7.10 -1.78 16.85
CA ILE A 372 -6.33 -0.62 16.39
C ILE A 372 -7.16 0.32 15.52
N VAL A 373 -6.86 1.61 15.64
CA VAL A 373 -7.32 2.66 14.72
C VAL A 373 -6.12 3.22 13.99
N ILE A 374 -6.20 3.24 12.66
CA ILE A 374 -5.13 3.75 11.79
C ILE A 374 -5.50 5.18 11.39
N PRO A 375 -4.60 6.17 11.58
CA PRO A 375 -3.20 6.04 12.00
C PRO A 375 -2.93 6.14 13.52
N GLU A 376 -3.90 6.56 14.34
CA GLU A 376 -3.70 7.05 15.71
C GLU A 376 -3.04 6.03 16.64
N THR A 377 -3.45 4.77 16.56
CA THR A 377 -2.89 3.71 17.39
C THR A 377 -1.44 3.43 17.01
N LEU A 378 -1.10 3.50 15.72
CA LEU A 378 0.25 3.18 15.23
C LEU A 378 1.26 4.29 15.53
N ARG A 379 0.83 5.56 15.45
CA ARG A 379 1.65 6.72 15.85
C ARG A 379 2.08 6.66 17.32
N THR A 380 1.26 6.07 18.18
CA THR A 380 1.52 6.00 19.63
C THR A 380 2.13 4.65 20.06
N ALA A 381 1.93 3.59 19.27
CA ALA A 381 2.49 2.24 19.48
C ALA A 381 3.99 2.12 19.16
N ILE A 382 4.75 3.21 19.16
CA ILE A 382 6.19 3.23 18.93
C ILE A 382 6.96 2.82 20.20
N SER A 383 6.44 3.21 21.37
CA SER A 383 7.05 2.92 22.68
C SER A 383 5.98 2.58 23.71
N LYS A 384 6.29 1.61 24.58
CA LYS A 384 5.38 1.16 25.65
C LYS A 384 5.00 2.28 26.61
N LYS A 385 5.92 3.23 26.88
CA LYS A 385 5.66 4.36 27.78
C LYS A 385 4.60 5.29 27.18
N THR A 386 4.77 5.67 25.91
CA THR A 386 3.87 6.58 25.19
C THR A 386 2.49 5.97 25.04
N ALA A 387 2.39 4.72 24.59
CA ALA A 387 1.11 4.05 24.45
C ALA A 387 0.41 3.83 25.81
N ALA A 388 1.16 3.62 26.91
CA ALA A 388 0.56 3.55 28.25
C ALA A 388 0.05 4.90 28.77
N GLU A 389 0.68 6.02 28.40
CA GLU A 389 0.24 7.37 28.78
C GLU A 389 -1.07 7.74 28.08
N VAL A 390 -1.23 7.41 26.80
CA VAL A 390 -2.48 7.65 26.04
C VAL A 390 -3.66 6.91 26.67
N ILE A 391 -3.48 5.64 27.02
CA ILE A 391 -4.55 4.84 27.66
C ILE A 391 -4.95 5.44 29.00
N LYS A 392 -3.98 5.87 29.82
CA LYS A 392 -4.28 6.54 31.10
C LYS A 392 -5.05 7.84 30.91
N ASN A 393 -4.65 8.66 29.94
CA ASN A 393 -5.33 9.93 29.66
C ASN A 393 -6.76 9.72 29.15
N ALA A 394 -6.98 8.70 28.31
CA ALA A 394 -8.31 8.32 27.85
C ALA A 394 -9.20 7.84 29.00
N GLU A 395 -8.68 6.97 29.88
CA GLU A 395 -9.40 6.50 31.07
C GLU A 395 -9.75 7.66 32.02
N GLU A 396 -8.82 8.57 32.28
CA GLU A 396 -9.01 9.79 33.09
C GLU A 396 -10.03 10.75 32.47
N ALA A 397 -10.12 10.83 31.14
CA ALA A 397 -11.15 11.60 30.45
C ALA A 397 -12.54 10.96 30.59
N THR A 398 -12.67 9.63 30.47
CA THR A 398 -13.93 8.90 30.68
C THR A 398 -14.39 8.86 32.14
N SER A 399 -13.45 8.88 33.10
CA SER A 399 -13.78 8.84 34.54
C SER A 399 -14.13 10.21 35.14
N LYS A 400 -13.90 11.31 34.41
CA LYS A 400 -14.48 12.63 34.73
C LYS A 400 -16.00 12.70 34.48
N THR A 401 -16.55 11.82 33.65
CA THR A 401 -17.99 11.76 33.34
C THR A 401 -18.77 10.85 34.27
N ASN A 402 -18.12 9.87 34.91
CA ASN A 402 -18.73 8.96 35.88
C ASN A 402 -18.01 9.04 37.24
N GLN A 403 -18.53 9.87 38.14
CA GLN A 403 -18.11 9.86 39.55
C GLN A 403 -18.60 8.58 40.24
N MET A 404 -17.81 7.50 40.18
CA MET A 404 -17.86 6.49 41.23
C MET A 404 -16.46 5.93 41.52
N LYS A 405 -16.04 6.11 42.78
CA LYS A 405 -14.70 5.86 43.29
C LYS A 405 -14.37 4.37 43.30
N GLY A 406 -13.27 3.99 42.66
CA GLY A 406 -12.53 2.76 42.91
C GLY A 406 -11.05 2.97 42.63
N LYS A 407 -10.24 3.21 43.67
CA LYS A 407 -8.76 3.29 43.54
C LYS A 407 -8.21 1.90 43.24
N VAL A 408 -8.01 1.56 41.97
CA VAL A 408 -7.24 0.37 41.58
C VAL A 408 -5.75 0.73 41.49
N LYS A 409 -4.96 0.21 42.44
CA LYS A 409 -3.49 0.21 42.37
C LYS A 409 -3.06 -0.70 41.20
N SER A 410 -2.76 -0.14 40.01
CA SER A 410 -2.41 -0.94 38.81
C SER A 410 -1.24 -0.39 37.97
N LYS A 411 -0.33 0.45 38.50
CA LYS A 411 0.82 0.95 37.68
C LYS A 411 1.66 -0.17 37.03
N GLY A 412 1.74 -1.36 37.64
CA GLY A 412 2.50 -2.51 37.11
C GLY A 412 1.78 -3.37 36.05
N ASN A 413 0.45 -3.25 35.90
CA ASN A 413 -0.33 -4.12 35.02
C ASN A 413 -0.51 -3.53 33.60
N TYR A 414 -0.57 -2.20 33.48
CA TYR A 414 -0.77 -1.52 32.18
C TYR A 414 0.41 -1.72 31.21
N ASN A 415 1.66 -1.71 31.69
CA ASN A 415 2.83 -1.95 30.83
C ASN A 415 2.88 -3.37 30.25
N ARG A 416 2.12 -4.33 30.79
CA ARG A 416 1.97 -5.69 30.23
C ARG A 416 0.87 -5.78 29.16
N LEU A 417 -0.06 -4.83 29.12
CA LEU A 417 -1.17 -4.77 28.17
C LEU A 417 -0.81 -3.98 26.90
N VAL A 418 0.13 -3.04 27.03
CA VAL A 418 0.58 -2.19 25.92
C VAL A 418 1.55 -2.94 25.02
N LYS A 419 1.22 -2.99 23.73
CA LYS A 419 2.03 -3.61 22.68
C LYS A 419 2.49 -2.52 21.71
N THR A 420 3.68 -2.70 21.15
CA THR A 420 4.28 -1.81 20.15
C THR A 420 4.20 -2.42 18.76
N ILE A 421 4.30 -1.59 17.72
CA ILE A 421 4.41 -2.06 16.34
C ILE A 421 5.59 -3.05 16.17
N TYR A 422 6.65 -2.92 16.97
CA TYR A 422 7.77 -3.85 16.97
C TYR A 422 7.43 -5.20 17.61
N ASP A 423 6.57 -5.23 18.63
CA ASP A 423 6.03 -6.47 19.18
C ASP A 423 5.17 -7.19 18.12
N MET A 424 4.39 -6.44 17.33
CA MET A 424 3.60 -6.95 16.20
C MET A 424 4.50 -7.51 15.09
N ILE A 425 5.52 -6.77 14.65
CA ILE A 425 6.48 -7.24 13.63
C ILE A 425 7.25 -8.46 14.12
N THR A 426 7.65 -8.49 15.40
CA THR A 426 8.33 -9.66 15.97
C THR A 426 7.42 -10.88 15.99
N PHE A 427 6.13 -10.69 16.29
CA PHE A 427 5.13 -11.75 16.23
C PHE A 427 4.92 -12.29 14.80
N LEU A 428 4.83 -11.39 13.81
CA LEU A 428 4.60 -11.78 12.41
C LEU A 428 5.86 -12.35 11.73
N SER A 429 7.04 -11.83 12.02
CA SER A 429 8.28 -12.30 11.39
C SER A 429 8.98 -13.43 12.15
N GLY A 430 8.60 -13.66 13.41
CA GLY A 430 9.28 -14.60 14.31
C GLY A 430 10.66 -14.14 14.79
N ARG A 431 11.11 -12.95 14.38
CA ARG A 431 12.42 -12.38 14.71
C ARG A 431 12.30 -10.92 15.13
N THR A 432 13.21 -10.45 15.96
CA THR A 432 13.25 -9.03 16.34
C THR A 432 13.71 -8.19 15.15
N LEU A 433 13.21 -6.96 15.07
CA LEU A 433 13.62 -6.01 14.03
C LEU A 433 15.11 -5.68 14.16
N PRO A 434 15.94 -5.89 13.11
CA PRO A 434 17.33 -5.48 13.13
C PRO A 434 17.47 -3.96 13.31
N GLY A 435 18.45 -3.52 14.09
CA GLY A 435 18.76 -2.10 14.29
C GLY A 435 17.96 -1.40 15.39
N ILE A 436 16.77 -1.89 15.77
CA ILE A 436 16.00 -1.31 16.88
C ILE A 436 16.07 -2.23 18.11
N PRO A 437 16.66 -1.77 19.23
CA PRO A 437 16.69 -2.58 20.45
C PRO A 437 15.27 -2.78 21.00
N ALA A 438 15.01 -3.96 21.57
CA ALA A 438 13.70 -4.28 22.14
C ALA A 438 13.41 -3.42 23.38
N ASN A 439 12.17 -2.90 23.48
CA ASN A 439 11.66 -2.13 24.62
C ASN A 439 12.39 -0.79 24.91
N VAL A 440 12.99 -0.14 23.91
CA VAL A 440 13.61 1.18 24.12
C VAL A 440 12.54 2.21 24.48
N SER A 441 12.71 2.87 25.63
CA SER A 441 11.90 4.02 26.01
C SER A 441 12.31 5.25 25.21
N LEU A 442 11.32 6.07 24.82
CA LEU A 442 11.60 7.34 24.18
C LEU A 442 12.20 8.35 25.18
N PRO A 443 13.15 9.20 24.74
CA PRO A 443 13.73 10.29 25.53
C PRO A 443 12.67 11.24 26.08
N SER A 444 12.95 11.83 27.24
CA SER A 444 12.10 12.88 27.82
C SER A 444 12.27 14.21 27.09
N ASN A 445 13.45 14.48 26.53
CA ASN A 445 13.70 15.68 25.72
C ASN A 445 12.92 15.57 24.39
N PRO A 446 12.08 16.55 24.04
CA PRO A 446 11.23 16.47 22.85
C PRO A 446 12.04 16.43 21.55
N VAL A 447 13.19 17.11 21.47
CA VAL A 447 14.04 17.13 20.28
C VAL A 447 14.68 15.76 20.05
N ASP A 448 15.27 15.17 21.10
CA ASP A 448 15.89 13.84 21.01
C ASP A 448 14.85 12.75 20.76
N ARG A 449 13.64 12.91 21.33
CA ARG A 449 12.50 12.05 21.07
C ARG A 449 12.15 12.02 19.59
N VAL A 450 11.94 13.17 18.96
CA VAL A 450 11.55 13.24 17.55
C VAL A 450 12.65 12.67 16.64
N ARG A 451 13.93 12.98 16.91
CA ARG A 451 15.07 12.38 16.18
C ARG A 451 15.06 10.86 16.27
N GLN A 452 14.80 10.31 17.46
CA GLN A 452 14.73 8.87 17.65
C GLN A 452 13.52 8.25 16.94
N ILE A 453 12.34 8.90 16.98
CA ILE A 453 11.15 8.44 16.26
C ILE A 453 11.41 8.40 14.75
N TYR A 454 12.00 9.46 14.19
CA TYR A 454 12.35 9.51 12.77
C TYR A 454 13.30 8.37 12.39
N TRP A 455 14.38 8.17 13.16
CA TRP A 455 15.32 7.08 12.96
C TRP A 455 14.66 5.70 13.02
N GLN A 456 13.75 5.49 13.97
CA GLN A 456 13.00 4.24 14.12
C GLN A 456 12.11 3.98 12.90
N HIS A 457 11.40 4.99 12.39
CA HIS A 457 10.60 4.87 11.16
C HIS A 457 11.46 4.59 9.93
N CYS A 458 12.60 5.29 9.75
CA CYS A 458 13.55 4.99 8.68
C CYS A 458 14.06 3.54 8.75
N THR A 459 14.36 3.06 9.96
CA THR A 459 14.84 1.69 10.17
C THR A 459 13.75 0.66 9.86
N LEU A 460 12.50 0.94 10.24
CA LEU A 460 11.34 0.12 9.88
C LEU A 460 11.17 0.03 8.37
N LEU A 461 11.14 1.16 7.67
CA LEU A 461 10.98 1.19 6.21
C LEU A 461 12.14 0.50 5.49
N THR A 462 13.36 0.66 5.99
CA THR A 462 14.54 -0.04 5.46
C THR A 462 14.41 -1.55 5.62
N PHE A 463 13.97 -2.03 6.79
CA PHE A 463 13.72 -3.45 7.01
C PHE A 463 12.67 -3.99 6.05
N LEU A 464 11.53 -3.29 5.89
CA LEU A 464 10.47 -3.70 4.98
C LEU A 464 10.96 -3.74 3.53
N ARG A 465 11.70 -2.71 3.08
CA ARG A 465 12.32 -2.69 1.74
C ARG A 465 13.22 -3.90 1.52
N CYS A 466 14.05 -4.26 2.51
CA CYS A 466 14.89 -5.47 2.45
C CYS A 466 14.11 -6.79 2.46
N GLN A 467 12.79 -6.78 2.69
CA GLN A 467 11.90 -7.94 2.53
C GLN A 467 11.09 -7.90 1.22
N GLY A 468 11.34 -6.95 0.31
CA GLY A 468 10.61 -6.81 -0.96
C GLY A 468 9.38 -5.88 -0.89
N ALA A 469 9.30 -5.02 0.12
CA ALA A 469 8.21 -4.04 0.25
C ALA A 469 8.42 -2.81 -0.64
N CYS A 470 7.34 -2.34 -1.26
CA CYS A 470 7.31 -1.13 -2.07
C CYS A 470 7.00 0.09 -1.19
N VAL A 471 8.03 0.67 -0.56
CA VAL A 471 7.90 1.75 0.44
C VAL A 471 8.48 3.09 0.00
N ALA A 472 8.87 3.25 -1.28
CA ALA A 472 9.58 4.46 -1.72
C ALA A 472 8.75 5.75 -1.63
N SER A 473 7.42 5.65 -1.69
CA SER A 473 6.50 6.77 -1.49
C SER A 473 6.26 7.14 -0.03
N ILE A 474 6.71 6.30 0.91
CA ILE A 474 6.41 6.47 2.33
C ILE A 474 7.47 7.34 2.99
N LEU A 475 7.04 8.54 3.38
CA LEU A 475 7.89 9.51 4.07
C LEU A 475 7.82 9.31 5.60
N PRO A 476 8.96 9.07 6.29
CA PRO A 476 8.99 8.76 7.72
C PRO A 476 8.34 9.81 8.63
N GLU A 477 8.43 11.08 8.28
CA GLU A 477 7.86 12.19 9.05
C GLU A 477 6.32 12.16 9.13
N PHE A 478 5.65 11.60 8.12
CA PHE A 478 4.19 11.45 8.13
C PHE A 478 3.72 10.23 8.95
N LEU A 479 4.64 9.41 9.46
CA LEU A 479 4.31 8.34 10.41
C LEU A 479 4.25 8.83 11.87
N MET A 480 4.67 10.08 12.13
CA MET A 480 4.72 10.69 13.45
C MET A 480 3.34 11.18 13.94
N THR A 481 3.29 11.61 15.21
CA THR A 481 2.16 12.41 15.72
C THR A 481 2.18 13.82 15.13
N PRO A 482 1.04 14.53 15.02
CA PRO A 482 1.00 15.90 14.51
C PRO A 482 1.98 16.84 15.23
N GLY A 483 2.05 16.73 16.57
CA GLY A 483 2.96 17.55 17.38
C GLY A 483 4.45 17.24 17.12
N ASP A 484 4.79 15.96 16.98
CA ASP A 484 6.17 15.55 16.65
C ASP A 484 6.55 15.95 15.22
N PHE A 485 5.60 15.90 14.27
CA PHE A 485 5.79 16.36 12.89
C PHE A 485 6.10 17.86 12.83
N VAL A 486 5.32 18.70 13.50
CA VAL A 486 5.56 20.15 13.55
C VAL A 486 6.95 20.44 14.12
N LEU A 487 7.33 19.77 15.20
CA LEU A 487 8.66 19.92 15.80
C LEU A 487 9.77 19.42 14.85
N TRP A 488 9.57 18.30 14.15
CA TRP A 488 10.51 17.80 13.15
C TRP A 488 10.74 18.82 12.02
N ARG A 489 9.66 19.41 11.51
CA ARG A 489 9.72 20.44 10.46
C ARG A 489 10.44 21.70 10.93
N GLN A 490 10.25 22.10 12.18
CA GLN A 490 11.02 23.19 12.78
C GLN A 490 12.51 22.86 12.85
N LEU A 491 12.87 21.64 13.27
CA LEU A 491 14.27 21.20 13.32
C LEU A 491 14.91 21.18 11.93
N GLN A 492 14.20 20.73 10.89
CA GLN A 492 14.67 20.76 9.51
C GLN A 492 14.90 22.20 9.01
N ARG A 493 14.02 23.14 9.35
CA ARG A 493 14.20 24.58 9.04
C ARG A 493 15.46 25.15 9.68
N THR A 494 15.64 24.91 10.98
CA THR A 494 16.82 25.38 11.71
C THR A 494 18.10 24.78 11.13
N ALA A 495 18.13 23.46 10.90
CA ALA A 495 19.28 22.78 10.30
C ALA A 495 19.62 23.35 8.91
N LYS A 496 18.61 23.62 8.07
CA LYS A 496 18.82 24.24 6.75
C LYS A 496 19.43 25.64 6.86
N LEU A 497 18.92 26.48 7.78
CA LEU A 497 19.46 27.82 8.01
C LEU A 497 20.91 27.77 8.53
N GLU A 498 21.22 26.86 9.45
CA GLU A 498 22.58 26.67 9.96
C GLU A 498 23.55 26.24 8.85
N LEU A 499 23.14 25.32 7.97
CA LEU A 499 23.95 24.89 6.82
C LEU A 499 24.20 26.04 5.84
N LEU A 500 23.18 26.87 5.57
CA LEU A 500 23.34 28.07 4.74
C LEU A 500 24.30 29.10 5.37
N GLN A 501 24.21 29.31 6.69
CA GLN A 501 25.13 30.18 7.42
C GLN A 501 26.58 29.66 7.41
N GLN A 502 26.76 28.34 7.41
CA GLN A 502 28.07 27.69 7.30
C GLN A 502 28.60 27.63 5.85
N GLY A 503 27.85 28.16 4.87
CA GLY A 503 28.21 28.11 3.45
C GLY A 503 28.05 26.74 2.79
N ASN A 504 27.42 25.78 3.47
CA ASN A 504 27.21 24.42 2.95
C ASN A 504 25.90 24.34 2.14
N MET A 505 25.90 24.98 0.97
CA MET A 505 24.73 25.11 0.09
C MET A 505 24.21 23.75 -0.39
N GLU A 506 25.08 22.81 -0.75
CA GLU A 506 24.67 21.49 -1.27
C GLU A 506 23.89 20.68 -0.22
N GLU A 507 24.35 20.67 1.03
CA GLU A 507 23.67 19.94 2.11
C GLU A 507 22.36 20.63 2.52
N ALA A 508 22.32 21.96 2.47
CA ALA A 508 21.10 22.73 2.72
C ALA A 508 20.02 22.48 1.64
N GLU A 509 20.42 22.31 0.37
CA GLU A 509 19.53 22.01 -0.75
C GLU A 509 18.92 20.61 -0.67
N LYS A 510 19.60 19.64 -0.04
CA LYS A 510 19.04 18.30 0.24
C LYS A 510 17.84 18.37 1.19
N ILE A 511 17.78 19.38 2.06
CA ILE A 511 16.63 19.61 2.94
C ILE A 511 15.52 20.30 2.16
N GLN A 512 14.67 19.49 1.53
CA GLN A 512 13.46 19.96 0.87
C GLN A 512 12.37 20.24 1.90
N LEU A 513 12.04 21.52 2.07
CA LEU A 513 10.93 21.96 2.92
C LEU A 513 9.79 22.37 1.99
N SER A 514 8.66 21.67 2.07
CA SER A 514 7.42 22.18 1.46
C SER A 514 6.80 23.26 2.34
N GLU A 515 5.78 23.93 1.80
CA GLU A 515 4.93 24.87 2.53
C GLU A 515 4.37 24.26 3.82
N ASP A 516 3.94 25.13 4.74
CA ASP A 516 3.23 24.73 5.95
C ASP A 516 1.98 23.93 5.56
N ILE A 517 1.97 22.64 5.94
CA ILE A 517 0.89 21.73 5.64
C ILE A 517 -0.16 21.89 6.75
N GLY A 518 -1.41 22.18 6.37
CA GLY A 518 -2.53 22.23 7.30
C GLY A 518 -2.77 20.88 8.00
N GLU A 519 -3.39 20.90 9.18
CA GLU A 519 -3.62 19.69 9.98
C GLU A 519 -4.43 18.63 9.24
N GLU A 520 -5.49 19.02 8.53
CA GLU A 520 -6.32 18.10 7.74
C GLU A 520 -5.53 17.39 6.64
N VAL A 521 -4.67 18.13 5.94
CA VAL A 521 -3.82 17.58 4.87
C VAL A 521 -2.77 16.63 5.46
N PHE A 522 -2.17 16.99 6.61
CA PHE A 522 -1.27 16.10 7.34
C PHE A 522 -1.96 14.79 7.74
N GLU A 523 -3.18 14.88 8.27
CA GLU A 523 -3.96 13.70 8.68
C GLU A 523 -4.26 12.79 7.49
N ALA A 524 -4.62 13.36 6.33
CA ALA A 524 -4.84 12.60 5.12
C ALA A 524 -3.55 11.92 4.60
N PHE A 525 -2.40 12.60 4.61
CA PHE A 525 -1.11 11.97 4.28
C PHE A 525 -0.79 10.83 5.24
N SER A 526 -0.85 11.09 6.54
CA SER A 526 -0.45 10.12 7.55
C SER A 526 -1.35 8.89 7.57
N LYS A 527 -2.66 9.07 7.37
CA LYS A 527 -3.62 7.97 7.18
C LYS A 527 -3.23 7.11 5.97
N ARG A 528 -2.92 7.73 4.83
CA ARG A 528 -2.45 7.03 3.63
C ARG A 528 -1.16 6.27 3.89
N MET A 529 -0.14 6.92 4.43
CA MET A 529 1.18 6.32 4.68
C MET A 529 1.12 5.14 5.63
N TRP A 530 0.37 5.23 6.73
CA TRP A 530 0.21 4.11 7.65
C TRP A 530 -0.58 2.95 7.05
N THR A 531 -1.58 3.23 6.21
CA THR A 531 -2.30 2.20 5.45
C THR A 531 -1.35 1.45 4.52
N ASP A 532 -0.52 2.19 3.77
CA ASP A 532 0.47 1.62 2.85
C ASP A 532 1.52 0.80 3.60
N VAL A 533 2.07 1.29 4.72
CA VAL A 533 2.98 0.52 5.59
C VAL A 533 2.35 -0.80 6.02
N MET A 534 1.06 -0.78 6.39
CA MET A 534 0.39 -1.96 6.90
C MET A 534 0.10 -3.00 5.82
N LEU A 535 -0.30 -2.56 4.63
CA LEU A 535 -0.42 -3.41 3.44
C LEU A 535 0.91 -4.03 3.04
N GLN A 536 2.00 -3.25 3.06
CA GLN A 536 3.32 -3.77 2.77
C GLN A 536 3.81 -4.78 3.80
N ILE A 537 3.46 -4.61 5.09
CA ILE A 537 3.70 -5.64 6.13
C ILE A 537 2.93 -6.93 5.82
N LEU A 538 1.67 -6.84 5.38
CA LEU A 538 0.89 -8.02 4.96
C LEU A 538 1.55 -8.72 3.77
N LYS A 539 2.00 -7.96 2.76
CA LYS A 539 2.71 -8.48 1.58
C LYS A 539 3.95 -9.29 2.00
N VAL A 540 4.86 -8.68 2.76
CA VAL A 540 6.19 -9.27 2.99
C VAL A 540 6.29 -10.22 4.18
N LEU A 541 5.37 -10.16 5.16
CA LEU A 541 5.44 -11.02 6.35
C LEU A 541 4.35 -12.09 6.42
N VAL A 542 3.21 -11.90 5.73
CA VAL A 542 2.07 -12.81 5.77
C VAL A 542 1.94 -13.54 4.44
N LEU A 543 1.72 -12.79 3.35
CA LEU A 543 1.51 -13.36 2.02
C LEU A 543 2.78 -14.08 1.50
N ALA A 544 3.97 -13.53 1.75
CA ALA A 544 5.25 -14.14 1.37
C ALA A 544 5.52 -15.54 1.94
N ARG A 545 4.73 -16.01 2.92
CA ARG A 545 4.80 -17.39 3.43
C ARG A 545 4.20 -18.42 2.46
N VAL A 546 3.33 -17.97 1.56
CA VAL A 546 2.78 -18.79 0.48
C VAL A 546 3.83 -18.85 -0.63
N THR A 547 4.46 -20.01 -0.79
CA THR A 547 5.57 -20.22 -1.72
C THR A 547 5.41 -21.54 -2.47
N PRO A 548 6.08 -21.73 -3.62
CA PRO A 548 6.05 -23.02 -4.31
C PRO A 548 6.53 -24.18 -3.42
N LYS A 549 7.42 -23.91 -2.46
CA LYS A 549 7.89 -24.90 -1.48
C LYS A 549 6.77 -25.31 -0.51
N THR A 550 6.01 -24.35 0.02
CA THR A 550 4.90 -24.67 0.92
C THR A 550 3.78 -25.38 0.19
N LEU A 551 3.49 -25.01 -1.06
CA LEU A 551 2.52 -25.72 -1.92
C LEU A 551 2.89 -27.19 -2.11
N LYS A 552 4.15 -27.49 -2.45
CA LYS A 552 4.65 -28.87 -2.59
C LYS A 552 4.61 -29.68 -1.30
N ALA A 553 4.72 -29.01 -0.14
CA ALA A 553 4.68 -29.64 1.17
C ALA A 553 3.26 -29.80 1.73
N LEU A 554 2.23 -29.24 1.08
CA LEU A 554 0.85 -29.37 1.53
C LEU A 554 0.42 -30.83 1.52
N SER A 555 -0.26 -31.23 2.59
CA SER A 555 -1.02 -32.47 2.59
C SER A 555 -2.31 -32.25 1.80
N ILE A 556 -2.51 -33.06 0.75
CA ILE A 556 -3.69 -33.01 -0.11
C ILE A 556 -4.51 -34.29 0.14
N PRO A 557 -5.86 -34.23 0.10
CA PRO A 557 -6.70 -35.42 0.32
C PRO A 557 -6.40 -36.58 -0.62
N ASP A 558 -6.09 -36.27 -1.88
CA ASP A 558 -5.81 -37.23 -2.94
C ASP A 558 -4.40 -36.99 -3.50
N ARG A 559 -3.49 -37.94 -3.28
CA ARG A 559 -2.07 -37.81 -3.69
C ARG A 559 -1.84 -38.16 -5.16
N ASP A 560 -2.80 -38.82 -5.80
CA ASP A 560 -2.66 -39.27 -7.19
C ASP A 560 -2.92 -38.14 -8.18
N ILE A 561 -3.51 -37.03 -7.73
CA ILE A 561 -3.83 -35.86 -8.56
C ILE A 561 -2.88 -34.72 -8.23
N VAL A 562 -2.02 -34.42 -9.20
CA VAL A 562 -0.97 -33.41 -9.06
C VAL A 562 -1.58 -32.00 -9.06
N MET A 563 -1.21 -31.20 -8.05
CA MET A 563 -1.54 -29.78 -7.96
C MET A 563 -0.86 -28.99 -9.10
N PRO A 564 -1.51 -27.98 -9.71
CA PRO A 564 -0.89 -27.18 -10.78
C PRO A 564 0.41 -26.52 -10.33
N VAL A 565 1.40 -26.50 -11.22
CA VAL A 565 2.69 -25.83 -10.98
C VAL A 565 2.54 -24.36 -11.33
N VAL A 566 2.85 -23.49 -10.37
CA VAL A 566 2.87 -22.04 -10.58
C VAL A 566 4.28 -21.58 -10.94
N THR A 567 4.40 -20.91 -12.09
CA THR A 567 5.66 -20.39 -12.61
C THR A 567 6.19 -19.28 -11.69
N PRO A 568 7.47 -19.27 -11.28
CA PRO A 568 8.02 -18.21 -10.43
C PRO A 568 8.21 -16.88 -11.18
N ASP A 569 8.07 -16.87 -12.52
CA ASP A 569 8.22 -15.66 -13.34
C ASP A 569 7.17 -14.60 -12.94
N PRO A 570 7.60 -13.39 -12.51
CA PRO A 570 6.70 -12.31 -12.15
C PRO A 570 5.84 -11.83 -13.33
N LEU A 571 6.26 -12.02 -14.58
CA LEU A 571 5.49 -11.62 -15.77
C LEU A 571 4.33 -12.56 -16.09
N SER A 572 4.22 -13.70 -15.41
CA SER A 572 3.07 -14.61 -15.60
C SER A 572 1.74 -13.90 -15.29
N SER A 573 1.76 -12.87 -14.45
CA SER A 573 0.60 -12.04 -14.14
C SER A 573 1.07 -10.64 -13.78
N ASN A 574 0.46 -9.62 -14.36
CA ASN A 574 0.82 -8.24 -14.09
C ASN A 574 0.25 -7.68 -12.77
N ILE A 575 -0.76 -8.32 -12.18
CA ILE A 575 -1.47 -7.82 -10.98
C ILE A 575 -1.28 -8.71 -9.73
N TYR A 576 -1.09 -10.02 -9.92
CA TYR A 576 -0.90 -11.00 -8.84
C TYR A 576 0.53 -11.52 -8.73
N SER A 577 0.98 -11.61 -7.48
CA SER A 577 2.30 -12.13 -7.12
C SER A 577 2.32 -13.65 -7.24
N VAL A 578 3.52 -14.25 -7.14
CA VAL A 578 3.66 -15.72 -7.08
C VAL A 578 2.80 -16.31 -5.95
N SER A 579 2.76 -15.65 -4.79
CA SER A 579 1.97 -16.08 -3.64
C SER A 579 0.47 -16.03 -3.91
N GLU A 580 -0.04 -14.96 -4.52
CA GLU A 580 -1.45 -14.83 -4.90
C GLU A 580 -1.85 -15.86 -5.96
N ARG A 581 -1.01 -16.06 -6.98
CA ARG A 581 -1.25 -17.07 -8.02
C ARG A 581 -1.28 -18.50 -7.47
N ILE A 582 -0.46 -18.81 -6.46
CA ILE A 582 -0.55 -20.10 -5.75
C ILE A 582 -1.92 -20.26 -5.10
N LEU A 583 -2.47 -19.21 -4.47
CA LEU A 583 -3.79 -19.28 -3.86
C LEU A 583 -4.89 -19.44 -4.93
N LEU A 584 -4.81 -18.72 -6.05
CA LEU A 584 -5.74 -18.89 -7.17
C LEU A 584 -5.67 -20.32 -7.73
N ALA A 585 -4.48 -20.85 -7.99
CA ALA A 585 -4.29 -22.22 -8.48
C ALA A 585 -4.83 -23.26 -7.49
N TRP A 586 -4.60 -23.07 -6.20
CA TRP A 586 -5.11 -23.92 -5.12
C TRP A 586 -6.65 -23.90 -5.08
N MET A 587 -7.28 -22.73 -5.19
CA MET A 587 -8.74 -22.61 -5.25
C MET A 587 -9.33 -23.27 -6.49
N ASN A 588 -8.76 -23.02 -7.68
CA ASN A 588 -9.20 -23.64 -8.93
C ASN A 588 -9.14 -25.17 -8.86
N TYR A 589 -8.03 -25.72 -8.36
CA TYR A 589 -7.85 -27.16 -8.18
C TYR A 589 -8.94 -27.76 -7.31
N HIS A 590 -9.15 -27.21 -6.11
CA HIS A 590 -10.11 -27.75 -5.17
C HIS A 590 -11.55 -27.56 -5.64
N TYR A 591 -11.87 -26.43 -6.27
CA TYR A 591 -13.20 -26.20 -6.81
C TYR A 591 -13.56 -27.21 -7.91
N GLU A 592 -12.71 -27.35 -8.93
CA GLU A 592 -12.99 -28.23 -10.06
C GLU A 592 -13.04 -29.69 -9.62
N TYR A 593 -12.14 -30.12 -8.74
CA TYR A 593 -12.13 -31.50 -8.27
C TYR A 593 -13.33 -31.85 -7.37
N ASN A 594 -13.71 -30.94 -6.47
CA ASN A 594 -14.69 -31.26 -5.42
C ASN A 594 -16.13 -30.89 -5.79
N ARG A 595 -16.36 -30.09 -6.84
CA ARG A 595 -17.73 -29.68 -7.19
C ARG A 595 -18.65 -30.86 -7.51
N GLU A 596 -18.15 -31.88 -8.20
CA GLU A 596 -18.91 -33.11 -8.46
C GLU A 596 -19.11 -33.91 -7.17
N LEU A 597 -18.08 -34.03 -6.33
CA LEU A 597 -18.16 -34.81 -5.08
C LEU A 597 -19.21 -34.24 -4.11
N ILE A 598 -19.23 -32.91 -3.95
CA ILE A 598 -20.06 -32.23 -2.95
C ILE A 598 -21.53 -32.14 -3.42
N TRP A 599 -21.76 -31.79 -4.69
CA TRP A 599 -23.09 -31.41 -5.17
C TRP A 599 -23.73 -32.39 -6.18
N LYS A 600 -23.12 -33.55 -6.47
CA LYS A 600 -23.74 -34.60 -7.30
C LYS A 600 -25.14 -35.02 -6.85
N LYS A 601 -25.41 -34.96 -5.54
CA LYS A 601 -26.72 -35.26 -4.94
C LYS A 601 -27.41 -33.99 -4.39
N SER A 602 -27.05 -32.80 -4.87
CA SER A 602 -27.62 -31.56 -4.35
C SER A 602 -29.11 -31.45 -4.69
N PRO A 603 -29.97 -31.10 -3.71
CA PRO A 603 -31.38 -30.84 -3.97
C PRO A 603 -31.63 -29.47 -4.64
N LYS A 604 -30.60 -28.62 -4.82
CA LYS A 604 -30.73 -27.23 -5.26
C LYS A 604 -29.82 -26.88 -6.44
N GLY A 605 -30.00 -27.60 -7.56
CA GLY A 605 -29.36 -27.27 -8.84
C GLY A 605 -28.26 -28.23 -9.32
N GLY A 606 -28.08 -29.38 -8.66
CA GLY A 606 -27.09 -30.39 -9.08
C GLY A 606 -25.65 -29.87 -8.98
N VAL A 607 -24.76 -30.37 -9.84
CA VAL A 607 -23.34 -29.96 -9.85
C VAL A 607 -23.20 -28.51 -10.38
N PRO A 608 -22.52 -27.60 -9.67
CA PRO A 608 -22.31 -26.24 -10.17
C PRO A 608 -21.42 -26.23 -11.43
N PRO A 609 -21.56 -25.21 -12.29
CA PRO A 609 -20.80 -25.12 -13.53
C PRO A 609 -19.29 -25.04 -13.27
N ALA A 610 -18.48 -25.60 -14.18
CA ALA A 610 -17.04 -25.36 -14.18
C ALA A 610 -16.78 -23.87 -14.47
N ARG A 611 -15.84 -23.25 -13.76
CA ARG A 611 -15.39 -21.88 -14.00
C ARG A 611 -13.95 -21.68 -13.55
N TRP A 612 -13.31 -20.66 -14.12
CA TRP A 612 -12.01 -20.18 -13.66
C TRP A 612 -12.21 -19.16 -12.55
N ILE A 613 -11.42 -19.31 -11.49
CA ILE A 613 -11.29 -18.34 -10.41
C ILE A 613 -10.05 -17.51 -10.69
N VAL A 614 -10.24 -16.25 -11.05
CA VAL A 614 -9.18 -15.31 -11.42
C VAL A 614 -9.06 -14.15 -10.46
N ASN A 615 -10.06 -13.90 -9.61
CA ASN A 615 -10.05 -12.81 -8.64
C ASN A 615 -10.38 -13.29 -7.20
N PHE A 616 -10.17 -12.40 -6.24
CA PHE A 616 -10.47 -12.61 -4.82
C PHE A 616 -11.76 -11.92 -4.37
N ASP A 617 -12.58 -11.44 -5.31
CA ASP A 617 -13.85 -10.75 -5.02
C ASP A 617 -15.04 -11.52 -5.60
N TYR A 618 -15.45 -11.20 -6.83
CA TYR A 618 -16.69 -11.66 -7.45
C TYR A 618 -16.72 -13.18 -7.66
N ASP A 619 -15.58 -13.82 -7.93
CA ASP A 619 -15.51 -15.27 -8.13
C ASP A 619 -15.74 -16.06 -6.82
N LEU A 620 -15.63 -15.39 -5.66
CA LEU A 620 -15.85 -15.96 -4.33
C LEU A 620 -17.23 -15.63 -3.74
N LEU A 621 -17.96 -14.69 -4.35
CA LEU A 621 -19.19 -14.08 -3.82
C LEU A 621 -20.28 -15.10 -3.48
N ASP A 622 -20.43 -16.13 -4.32
CA ASP A 622 -21.46 -17.16 -4.14
C ASP A 622 -21.14 -18.21 -3.07
N GLY A 623 -19.93 -18.14 -2.50
CA GLY A 623 -19.44 -19.05 -1.46
C GLY A 623 -19.15 -20.48 -1.92
N LEU A 624 -19.37 -20.83 -3.20
CA LEU A 624 -19.22 -22.21 -3.69
C LEU A 624 -17.75 -22.64 -3.76
N VAL A 625 -16.85 -21.73 -4.16
CA VAL A 625 -15.41 -21.98 -4.19
C VAL A 625 -14.88 -22.28 -2.79
N LEU A 626 -15.27 -21.44 -1.82
CA LEU A 626 -14.89 -21.61 -0.42
C LEU A 626 -15.49 -22.89 0.18
N ALA A 627 -16.74 -23.23 -0.18
CA ALA A 627 -17.37 -24.47 0.23
C ALA A 627 -16.64 -25.70 -0.33
N ALA A 628 -16.12 -25.62 -1.57
CA ALA A 628 -15.33 -26.68 -2.14
C ALA A 628 -14.02 -26.92 -1.36
N LEU A 629 -13.35 -25.83 -0.91
CA LEU A 629 -12.19 -25.92 -0.03
C LEU A 629 -12.52 -26.61 1.30
N LEU A 630 -13.64 -26.25 1.94
CA LEU A 630 -14.05 -26.89 3.19
C LEU A 630 -14.41 -28.36 2.96
N GLY A 631 -15.17 -28.67 1.92
CA GLY A 631 -15.62 -30.02 1.61
C GLY A 631 -14.47 -30.97 1.27
N SER A 632 -13.41 -30.47 0.62
CA SER A 632 -12.24 -31.28 0.29
C SER A 632 -11.43 -31.68 1.52
N HIS A 633 -11.32 -30.79 2.52
CA HIS A 633 -10.55 -31.05 3.74
C HIS A 633 -11.39 -31.64 4.87
N MET A 634 -12.71 -31.41 4.86
CA MET A 634 -13.65 -31.86 5.89
C MET A 634 -14.90 -32.50 5.25
N PRO A 635 -14.80 -33.71 4.69
CA PRO A 635 -15.91 -34.37 3.99
C PRO A 635 -17.17 -34.57 4.86
N PHE A 636 -17.01 -34.68 6.18
CA PHE A 636 -18.13 -34.81 7.12
C PHE A 636 -19.07 -33.58 7.15
N LEU A 637 -18.66 -32.43 6.59
CA LEU A 637 -19.50 -31.24 6.43
C LEU A 637 -20.41 -31.28 5.20
N ILE A 638 -20.11 -32.14 4.22
CA ILE A 638 -20.79 -32.14 2.92
C ILE A 638 -22.29 -32.32 3.09
N LYS A 639 -22.73 -33.40 3.72
CA LYS A 639 -24.14 -33.75 3.87
C LYS A 639 -24.94 -32.75 4.71
N THR A 640 -24.29 -32.15 5.71
CA THR A 640 -24.96 -31.32 6.73
C THR A 640 -25.01 -29.84 6.36
N HIS A 641 -23.93 -29.30 5.81
CA HIS A 641 -23.77 -27.87 5.57
C HIS A 641 -23.70 -27.51 4.08
N LEU A 642 -22.94 -28.26 3.28
CA LEU A 642 -22.54 -27.82 1.93
C LEU A 642 -23.50 -28.28 0.82
N GLN A 643 -24.01 -29.51 0.89
CA GLN A 643 -24.85 -30.12 -0.16
C GLN A 643 -26.15 -29.31 -0.41
N GLY A 644 -26.66 -28.64 0.62
CA GLY A 644 -27.89 -27.83 0.57
C GLY A 644 -27.70 -26.38 0.11
N MET A 645 -26.52 -26.00 -0.37
CA MET A 645 -26.24 -24.71 -0.99
C MET A 645 -26.84 -24.63 -2.41
N TYR A 646 -27.17 -23.42 -2.85
CA TYR A 646 -27.60 -23.15 -4.23
C TYR A 646 -26.39 -23.20 -5.16
N THR A 647 -26.41 -24.08 -6.16
CA THR A 647 -25.26 -24.31 -7.04
C THR A 647 -25.23 -23.42 -8.29
N SER A 648 -26.30 -22.67 -8.52
CA SER A 648 -26.38 -21.60 -9.50
C SER A 648 -27.19 -20.43 -8.90
N PRO A 649 -26.64 -19.73 -7.90
CA PRO A 649 -27.38 -18.66 -7.23
C PRO A 649 -27.60 -17.49 -8.19
N ALA A 650 -28.87 -17.10 -8.36
CA ALA A 650 -29.29 -16.03 -9.26
C ALA A 650 -29.67 -14.73 -8.51
N THR A 651 -29.87 -14.80 -7.19
CA THR A 651 -30.27 -13.65 -6.36
C THR A 651 -29.32 -13.46 -5.18
N ALA A 652 -29.27 -12.22 -4.66
CA ALA A 652 -28.44 -11.89 -3.51
C ALA A 652 -28.80 -12.72 -2.27
N GLU A 653 -30.08 -13.06 -2.08
CA GLU A 653 -30.55 -13.91 -0.98
C GLU A 653 -30.04 -15.35 -1.09
N GLN A 654 -29.88 -15.87 -2.32
CA GLN A 654 -29.32 -17.19 -2.55
C GLN A 654 -27.81 -17.21 -2.24
N CYS A 655 -27.08 -16.16 -2.65
CA CYS A 655 -25.68 -15.97 -2.26
C CYS A 655 -25.54 -15.84 -0.75
N LEU A 656 -26.40 -15.05 -0.09
CA LEU A 656 -26.40 -14.89 1.36
C LEU A 656 -26.72 -16.20 2.09
N HIS A 657 -27.67 -17.00 1.58
CA HIS A 657 -27.94 -18.33 2.10
C HIS A 657 -26.70 -19.22 2.07
N ASN A 658 -25.98 -19.22 0.94
CA ASN A 658 -24.74 -19.97 0.79
C ASN A 658 -23.66 -19.48 1.76
N ALA A 659 -23.45 -18.18 1.86
CA ALA A 659 -22.49 -17.58 2.78
C ALA A 659 -22.82 -17.92 4.25
N LEU A 660 -24.10 -17.90 4.65
CA LEU A 660 -24.53 -18.33 5.98
C LEU A 660 -24.24 -19.81 6.26
N LYS A 661 -24.43 -20.69 5.27
CA LYS A 661 -24.06 -22.11 5.39
C LYS A 661 -22.56 -22.28 5.60
N LEU A 662 -21.74 -21.55 4.85
CA LEU A 662 -20.28 -21.57 4.98
C LEU A 662 -19.83 -21.09 6.37
N VAL A 663 -20.30 -19.92 6.81
CA VAL A 663 -19.97 -19.36 8.12
C VAL A 663 -20.44 -20.29 9.26
N SER A 664 -21.63 -20.88 9.13
CA SER A 664 -22.12 -21.90 10.06
C SER A 664 -21.22 -23.13 10.11
N ALA A 665 -20.75 -23.60 8.95
CA ALA A 665 -19.85 -24.75 8.87
C ALA A 665 -18.50 -24.45 9.56
N MET A 666 -17.91 -23.28 9.30
CA MET A 666 -16.67 -22.85 9.95
C MET A 666 -16.81 -22.72 11.47
N ARG A 667 -17.91 -22.12 11.94
CA ARG A 667 -18.22 -22.03 13.38
C ARG A 667 -18.39 -23.41 14.02
N TYR A 668 -19.07 -24.33 13.32
CA TYR A 668 -19.27 -25.69 13.78
C TYR A 668 -17.95 -26.44 13.97
N VAL A 669 -16.99 -26.29 13.04
CA VAL A 669 -15.66 -26.92 13.16
C VAL A 669 -14.66 -26.13 13.99
N GLY A 670 -15.02 -24.94 14.47
CA GLY A 670 -14.14 -24.11 15.28
C GLY A 670 -13.00 -23.43 14.51
N ILE A 671 -13.18 -23.15 13.22
CA ILE A 671 -12.27 -22.26 12.48
C ILE A 671 -12.51 -20.83 13.00
N ASP A 672 -11.53 -20.33 13.75
CA ASP A 672 -11.55 -19.00 14.38
C ASP A 672 -11.03 -17.94 13.40
N TYR A 673 -11.96 -17.39 12.61
CA TYR A 673 -11.72 -16.26 11.72
C TYR A 673 -12.94 -15.31 11.80
N ASP A 674 -12.68 -14.02 12.00
CA ASP A 674 -13.74 -13.00 12.12
C ASP A 674 -14.32 -12.66 10.74
N ILE A 675 -15.14 -13.57 10.19
CA ILE A 675 -15.84 -13.38 8.91
C ILE A 675 -17.35 -13.58 9.09
N HIS A 676 -18.12 -12.65 8.50
CA HIS A 676 -19.56 -12.66 8.45
C HIS A 676 -20.04 -13.01 7.04
N ALA A 677 -21.29 -13.46 6.93
CA ALA A 677 -21.85 -13.83 5.62
C ALA A 677 -21.89 -12.64 4.65
N ILE A 678 -22.07 -11.42 5.17
CA ILE A 678 -22.04 -10.18 4.37
C ILE A 678 -20.65 -9.89 3.80
N ASP A 679 -19.58 -10.26 4.51
CA ASP A 679 -18.20 -10.07 4.04
C ASP A 679 -17.90 -10.95 2.82
N ILE A 680 -18.68 -12.03 2.61
CA ILE A 680 -18.57 -12.91 1.44
C ILE A 680 -19.45 -12.41 0.30
N THR A 681 -20.68 -11.98 0.60
CA THR A 681 -21.62 -11.52 -0.44
C THR A 681 -21.34 -10.10 -0.95
N ASP A 682 -20.58 -9.33 -0.18
CA ASP A 682 -20.05 -8.01 -0.53
C ASP A 682 -18.52 -8.04 -0.35
N PRO A 683 -17.81 -8.73 -1.26
CA PRO A 683 -16.43 -9.13 -1.02
C PRO A 683 -15.46 -7.97 -1.25
N ASN A 684 -14.69 -7.62 -0.22
CA ASN A 684 -13.50 -6.80 -0.38
C ASN A 684 -12.31 -7.69 -0.78
N PRO A 685 -11.61 -7.42 -1.91
CA PRO A 685 -10.62 -8.34 -2.46
C PRO A 685 -9.41 -8.55 -1.52
N ILE A 686 -9.03 -7.53 -0.74
CA ILE A 686 -7.95 -7.64 0.25
C ILE A 686 -8.38 -8.50 1.44
N SER A 687 -9.58 -8.29 1.97
CA SER A 687 -10.12 -9.09 3.08
C SER A 687 -10.24 -10.57 2.70
N MET A 688 -10.75 -10.83 1.50
CA MET A 688 -10.92 -12.17 0.97
C MET A 688 -9.59 -12.85 0.65
N LEU A 689 -8.61 -12.13 0.10
CA LEU A 689 -7.24 -12.63 -0.05
C LEU A 689 -6.67 -13.11 1.29
N LEU A 690 -6.75 -12.28 2.33
CA LEU A 690 -6.25 -12.62 3.67
C LEU A 690 -7.02 -13.78 4.30
N PHE A 691 -8.32 -13.89 4.02
CA PHE A 691 -9.13 -15.01 4.44
C PHE A 691 -8.71 -16.31 3.73
N VAL A 692 -8.45 -16.26 2.43
CA VAL A 692 -7.94 -17.41 1.66
C VAL A 692 -6.55 -17.82 2.14
N VAL A 693 -5.67 -16.88 2.47
CA VAL A 693 -4.37 -17.18 3.14
C VAL A 693 -4.60 -17.94 4.45
N HIS A 694 -5.54 -17.49 5.28
CA HIS A 694 -5.87 -18.18 6.53
C HIS A 694 -6.36 -19.62 6.29
N LEU A 695 -7.25 -19.81 5.31
CA LEU A 695 -7.74 -21.15 4.95
C LEU A 695 -6.59 -22.03 4.42
N TYR A 696 -5.73 -21.50 3.57
CA TYR A 696 -4.58 -22.20 3.02
C TYR A 696 -3.63 -22.71 4.12
N GLU A 697 -3.38 -21.92 5.17
CA GLU A 697 -2.54 -22.32 6.31
C GLU A 697 -3.23 -23.34 7.25
N ARG A 698 -4.57 -23.33 7.33
CA ARG A 698 -5.33 -24.06 8.36
C ARG A 698 -5.99 -25.33 7.86
N LEU A 699 -6.61 -25.32 6.69
CA LEU A 699 -7.39 -26.45 6.18
C LEU A 699 -6.60 -27.76 6.03
N PRO A 700 -5.32 -27.77 5.62
CA PRO A 700 -4.53 -29.01 5.57
C PRO A 700 -4.43 -29.73 6.93
N GLN A 701 -4.55 -29.00 8.05
CA GLN A 701 -4.53 -29.59 9.40
C GLN A 701 -5.82 -30.33 9.76
N TYR A 702 -6.88 -30.16 8.96
CA TYR A 702 -8.15 -30.85 9.12
C TYR A 702 -8.22 -32.19 8.40
N LEU A 703 -7.14 -32.62 7.73
CA LEU A 703 -7.08 -33.96 7.15
C LEU A 703 -6.87 -35.03 8.24
N PRO A 704 -7.57 -36.17 8.17
CA PRO A 704 -7.38 -37.26 9.12
C PRO A 704 -5.93 -37.75 9.14
N LYS A 705 -5.34 -37.80 10.33
CA LYS A 705 -3.97 -38.28 10.52
C LYS A 705 -3.89 -39.79 10.75
N ALA A 706 -4.94 -40.36 11.31
CA ALA A 706 -5.06 -41.80 11.56
C ALA A 706 -6.52 -42.23 11.65
N THR A 707 -6.75 -43.53 11.49
CA THR A 707 -8.04 -44.19 11.71
C THR A 707 -7.96 -45.03 12.98
N MET A 708 -9.04 -45.03 13.76
CA MET A 708 -9.13 -45.65 15.07
C MET A 708 -10.28 -46.65 15.09
N ASP A 709 -9.95 -47.91 15.36
CA ASP A 709 -10.91 -49.01 15.24
C ASP A 709 -11.43 -49.46 16.62
N PHE A 710 -12.75 -49.42 16.78
CA PHE A 710 -13.47 -49.86 17.97
C PHE A 710 -14.12 -51.19 17.69
N VAL A 711 -13.54 -52.24 18.27
CA VAL A 711 -14.01 -53.62 18.11
C VAL A 711 -14.67 -54.06 19.40
N GLY A 712 -15.91 -54.54 19.32
CA GLY A 712 -16.63 -55.02 20.51
C GLY A 712 -17.98 -55.68 20.24
N SER A 713 -18.66 -56.09 21.32
CA SER A 713 -19.98 -56.70 21.22
C SER A 713 -21.10 -55.67 21.06
N LEU A 714 -22.21 -56.06 20.44
CA LEU A 714 -23.43 -55.23 20.37
C LEU A 714 -23.86 -54.79 21.79
N HIS A 715 -24.25 -53.53 21.96
CA HIS A 715 -24.65 -52.90 23.23
C HIS A 715 -23.57 -52.81 24.32
N SER A 716 -22.35 -53.27 24.07
CA SER A 716 -21.22 -53.02 24.97
C SER A 716 -20.65 -51.62 24.76
N VAL A 717 -20.02 -51.07 25.81
CA VAL A 717 -19.23 -49.84 25.71
C VAL A 717 -17.78 -50.23 25.53
N VAL A 718 -17.19 -49.81 24.40
CA VAL A 718 -15.78 -50.01 24.11
C VAL A 718 -15.06 -48.69 24.38
N ALA A 719 -14.29 -48.66 25.46
CA ALA A 719 -13.41 -47.54 25.75
C ALA A 719 -12.03 -47.80 25.16
N ARG A 720 -11.53 -46.87 24.35
CA ARG A 720 -10.14 -46.88 23.92
C ARG A 720 -9.42 -45.64 24.41
N GLN A 721 -8.21 -45.85 24.90
CA GLN A 721 -7.33 -44.80 25.39
C GLN A 721 -6.21 -44.56 24.41
N PHE A 722 -5.90 -43.30 24.16
CA PHE A 722 -4.89 -42.91 23.18
C PHE A 722 -4.12 -41.73 23.71
N TYR A 723 -2.81 -41.76 23.53
CA TYR A 723 -2.02 -40.55 23.70
C TYR A 723 -2.29 -39.67 22.49
N LEU A 724 -2.49 -38.36 22.69
CA LEU A 724 -2.55 -37.41 21.58
C LEU A 724 -1.19 -37.44 20.85
N ILE A 725 -1.12 -38.14 19.72
CA ILE A 725 0.11 -38.40 18.94
C ILE A 725 -0.18 -38.24 17.45
N SER A 726 0.64 -37.45 16.74
CA SER A 726 0.89 -37.62 15.30
C SER A 726 2.40 -37.55 15.10
N ASP A 727 3.12 -38.38 14.36
CA ASP A 727 2.76 -39.34 13.31
C ASP A 727 3.61 -40.64 13.42
N ARG A 728 4.22 -40.88 14.59
CA ARG A 728 4.93 -42.10 15.03
C ARG A 728 5.33 -41.85 16.49
N LEU A 729 4.64 -42.49 17.43
CA LEU A 729 4.99 -42.62 18.86
C LEU A 729 5.69 -41.40 19.54
N LYS A 730 4.88 -40.60 20.26
CA LYS A 730 5.19 -39.51 21.23
C LYS A 730 5.35 -38.09 20.66
N VAL A 731 4.34 -37.25 20.86
CA VAL A 731 4.52 -35.78 20.92
C VAL A 731 4.04 -35.30 22.28
N SER A 732 5.00 -34.86 23.09
CA SER A 732 4.76 -34.03 24.26
C SER A 732 4.43 -32.61 23.80
N ASN A 733 3.67 -31.86 24.59
CA ASN A 733 3.59 -30.42 24.43
C ASN A 733 5.01 -29.84 24.66
N ALA A 734 5.85 -29.79 23.65
CA ALA A 734 7.21 -29.26 23.76
C ALA A 734 7.22 -27.75 24.09
N SER A 735 6.07 -27.08 23.97
CA SER A 735 5.91 -25.68 24.34
C SER A 735 6.09 -25.48 25.84
N ALA A 736 6.66 -24.33 26.18
CA ALA A 736 6.71 -23.83 27.54
C ALA A 736 5.34 -23.39 28.08
N LYS A 737 4.28 -23.38 27.25
CA LYS A 737 2.91 -22.98 27.62
C LYS A 737 1.92 -24.14 27.42
N SER A 738 0.83 -24.14 28.20
CA SER A 738 -0.27 -25.10 28.01
C SER A 738 -0.95 -24.89 26.65
N LEU A 739 -1.45 -25.98 26.08
CA LEU A 739 -2.26 -25.96 24.87
C LEU A 739 -3.70 -26.35 25.23
N VAL A 740 -4.67 -25.66 24.64
CA VAL A 740 -6.09 -25.93 24.85
C VAL A 740 -6.71 -26.38 23.54
N TYR A 741 -7.53 -27.43 23.59
CA TYR A 741 -8.23 -28.00 22.46
C TYR A 741 -9.72 -28.06 22.74
N ASN A 742 -10.54 -27.70 21.75
CA ASN A 742 -11.95 -28.04 21.72
C ASN A 742 -12.11 -29.43 21.08
N VAL A 743 -12.91 -30.27 21.70
CA VAL A 743 -13.25 -31.61 21.21
C VAL A 743 -14.54 -31.54 20.44
N LEU A 744 -14.51 -31.99 19.20
CA LEU A 744 -15.67 -32.11 18.34
C LEU A 744 -15.76 -33.55 17.83
N LEU A 745 -16.90 -34.19 18.07
CA LEU A 745 -17.28 -35.44 17.41
C LEU A 745 -18.23 -35.08 16.26
N ALA A 746 -17.83 -35.38 15.04
CA ALA A 746 -18.56 -35.08 13.82
C ALA A 746 -18.79 -36.34 12.98
N GLY A 747 -19.76 -36.30 12.06
CA GLY A 747 -20.14 -37.44 11.24
C GLY A 747 -21.51 -38.00 11.58
N GLN A 748 -21.98 -38.95 10.77
CA GLN A 748 -23.35 -39.45 10.85
C GLN A 748 -23.62 -40.21 12.16
N ASP A 749 -22.65 -40.97 12.63
CA ASP A 749 -22.79 -41.82 13.83
C ASP A 749 -22.04 -41.22 15.04
N ALA A 750 -21.71 -39.92 15.01
CA ALA A 750 -20.98 -39.24 16.08
C ALA A 750 -21.65 -39.34 17.45
N CYS A 751 -22.98 -39.46 17.50
CA CYS A 751 -23.75 -39.61 18.73
C CYS A 751 -23.59 -40.98 19.41
N ASP A 752 -22.98 -41.96 18.74
CA ASP A 752 -22.58 -43.25 19.33
C ASP A 752 -21.23 -43.18 20.05
N PHE A 753 -20.51 -42.06 19.93
CA PHE A 753 -19.22 -41.84 20.56
C PHE A 753 -19.31 -40.78 21.66
N SER A 754 -18.46 -40.89 22.68
CA SER A 754 -18.33 -39.89 23.73
C SER A 754 -16.88 -39.74 24.18
N VAL A 755 -16.57 -38.56 24.73
CA VAL A 755 -15.26 -38.26 25.33
C VAL A 755 -15.49 -37.89 26.80
N PRO A 756 -15.15 -38.79 27.76
CA PRO A 756 -15.45 -38.58 29.18
C PRO A 756 -14.82 -37.31 29.77
N LYS A 757 -13.70 -36.84 29.20
CA LYS A 757 -13.02 -35.61 29.62
C LYS A 757 -13.77 -34.32 29.23
N GLY A 758 -14.84 -34.42 28.45
CA GLY A 758 -15.68 -33.30 28.04
C GLY A 758 -15.22 -32.63 26.74
N SER A 759 -15.80 -31.47 26.46
CA SER A 759 -15.65 -30.72 25.21
C SER A 759 -14.39 -29.85 25.14
N VAL A 760 -13.66 -29.68 26.26
CA VAL A 760 -12.43 -28.87 26.31
C VAL A 760 -11.34 -29.67 27.01
N ILE A 761 -10.18 -29.73 26.37
CA ILE A 761 -9.00 -30.46 26.85
C ILE A 761 -7.82 -29.50 26.98
N THR A 762 -7.13 -29.55 28.12
CA THR A 762 -5.88 -28.81 28.34
C THR A 762 -4.71 -29.77 28.44
N VAL A 763 -3.69 -29.54 27.61
CA VAL A 763 -2.41 -30.26 27.64
C VAL A 763 -1.36 -29.38 28.33
N PRO A 764 -0.90 -29.72 29.55
CA PRO A 764 0.11 -28.94 30.27
C PRO A 764 1.44 -28.83 29.51
N SER A 765 2.24 -27.81 29.81
CA SER A 765 3.58 -27.63 29.22
C SER A 765 4.47 -28.84 29.45
N LYS A 766 5.27 -29.21 28.44
CA LYS A 766 6.23 -30.34 28.46
C LYS A 766 5.63 -31.68 28.86
N SER A 767 4.32 -31.87 28.64
CA SER A 767 3.59 -33.07 29.06
C SER A 767 2.90 -33.77 27.90
N THR A 768 2.52 -35.03 28.08
CA THR A 768 1.68 -35.78 27.14
C THR A 768 0.35 -36.08 27.81
N LEU A 769 -0.76 -35.94 27.09
CA LEU A 769 -2.08 -36.24 27.60
C LEU A 769 -2.64 -37.52 26.98
N LEU A 770 -3.15 -38.41 27.83
CA LEU A 770 -3.96 -39.56 27.42
C LEU A 770 -5.43 -39.15 27.29
N LEU A 771 -6.01 -39.33 26.11
CA LEU A 771 -7.41 -39.09 25.79
C LEU A 771 -8.15 -40.43 25.65
N THR A 772 -9.28 -40.57 26.36
CA THR A 772 -10.17 -41.71 26.23
C THR A 772 -11.35 -41.35 25.35
N VAL A 773 -11.68 -42.21 24.40
CA VAL A 773 -12.89 -42.14 23.58
C VAL A 773 -13.69 -43.42 23.83
N GLU A 774 -14.98 -43.29 24.07
CA GLU A 774 -15.89 -44.40 24.29
C GLU A 774 -16.84 -44.53 23.12
N PHE A 775 -17.08 -45.76 22.68
CA PHE A 775 -18.07 -46.11 21.67
C PHE A 775 -19.16 -46.99 22.30
N ARG A 776 -20.42 -46.65 22.07
CA ARG A 776 -21.57 -47.47 22.47
C ARG A 776 -22.32 -47.95 21.24
N SER A 777 -22.24 -49.25 20.97
CA SER A 777 -22.95 -49.84 19.83
C SER A 777 -24.48 -49.86 20.06
N ARG A 778 -25.22 -49.13 19.22
CA ARG A 778 -26.70 -49.17 19.15
C ARG A 778 -27.23 -50.06 18.02
N PHE A 779 -26.50 -50.16 16.92
CA PHE A 779 -26.92 -50.86 15.70
C PHE A 779 -25.86 -51.87 15.28
N LEU A 780 -26.26 -52.88 14.50
CA LEU A 780 -25.38 -53.91 13.94
C LEU A 780 -24.49 -53.42 12.80
N ARG A 781 -24.81 -52.28 12.18
CA ARG A 781 -23.98 -51.71 11.12
C ARG A 781 -22.71 -51.07 11.70
N PRO A 782 -21.57 -51.14 11.00
CA PRO A 782 -20.41 -50.31 11.31
C PRO A 782 -20.80 -48.84 11.45
N ALA A 783 -20.28 -48.20 12.48
CA ALA A 783 -20.48 -46.78 12.75
C ALA A 783 -19.23 -46.00 12.33
N GLU A 784 -19.43 -44.86 11.69
CA GLU A 784 -18.35 -43.97 11.27
C GLU A 784 -18.52 -42.58 11.86
N ALA A 785 -17.45 -42.06 12.47
CA ALA A 785 -17.38 -40.72 13.01
C ALA A 785 -15.97 -40.14 12.87
N VAL A 786 -15.83 -38.86 13.16
CA VAL A 786 -14.57 -38.12 13.12
C VAL A 786 -14.39 -37.43 14.47
N LEU A 787 -13.23 -37.64 15.08
CA LEU A 787 -12.78 -36.89 16.26
C LEU A 787 -11.90 -35.74 15.79
N ALA A 788 -12.35 -34.51 16.04
CA ALA A 788 -11.62 -33.29 15.77
C ALA A 788 -11.17 -32.64 17.08
N LEU A 789 -9.87 -32.41 17.22
CA LEU A 789 -9.25 -31.67 18.31
C LEU A 789 -8.75 -30.35 17.78
N VAL A 790 -9.55 -29.30 17.98
CA VAL A 790 -9.35 -27.99 17.38
C VAL A 790 -8.59 -27.12 18.37
N GLY A 791 -7.38 -26.70 18.00
CA GLY A 791 -6.53 -25.90 18.88
C GLY A 791 -7.13 -24.52 19.12
N LYS A 792 -7.35 -24.17 20.39
CA LYS A 792 -7.83 -22.85 20.80
C LYS A 792 -6.64 -21.98 21.20
N ARG A 793 -6.67 -20.71 20.79
CA ARG A 793 -5.65 -19.73 21.18
C ARG A 793 -5.75 -19.46 22.69
N GLN A 794 -4.67 -19.72 23.43
CA GLN A 794 -4.53 -19.30 24.83
C GLN A 794 -3.25 -18.45 24.95
N GLY A 795 -3.41 -17.13 24.88
CA GLY A 795 -2.28 -16.21 24.79
C GLY A 795 -1.53 -16.35 23.46
N SER A 796 -0.21 -16.59 23.51
CA SER A 796 0.64 -16.68 22.31
C SER A 796 0.78 -18.09 21.74
N ALA A 797 0.32 -19.13 22.45
CA ALA A 797 0.40 -20.52 22.02
C ALA A 797 -0.95 -20.97 21.45
N ILE A 798 -0.91 -21.70 20.34
CA ILE A 798 -2.07 -22.36 19.74
C ILE A 798 -1.65 -23.78 19.38
N GLY A 799 -2.49 -24.75 19.75
CA GLY A 799 -2.30 -26.14 19.33
C GLY A 799 -2.61 -26.30 17.84
N ASN A 800 -1.93 -27.23 17.16
CA ASN A 800 -2.29 -27.59 15.80
C ASN A 800 -3.56 -28.44 15.82
N THR A 801 -4.48 -28.22 14.88
CA THR A 801 -5.67 -29.06 14.77
C THR A 801 -5.27 -30.51 14.46
N MET A 802 -5.94 -31.47 15.09
CA MET A 802 -5.73 -32.91 14.88
C MET A 802 -7.05 -33.59 14.61
N ILE A 803 -7.12 -34.35 13.52
CA ILE A 803 -8.32 -35.07 13.09
C ILE A 803 -8.03 -36.58 13.05
N PHE A 804 -8.96 -37.37 13.54
CA PHE A 804 -8.91 -38.83 13.54
C PHE A 804 -10.23 -39.41 13.03
N ASN A 805 -10.15 -40.41 12.17
CA ASN A 805 -11.32 -41.18 11.76
C ASN A 805 -11.61 -42.24 12.83
N LEU A 806 -12.87 -42.44 13.16
CA LEU A 806 -13.35 -43.45 14.10
C LEU A 806 -14.18 -44.46 13.30
N THR A 807 -13.78 -45.72 13.30
CA THR A 807 -14.54 -46.80 12.68
C THR A 807 -14.84 -47.89 13.70
N THR A 808 -15.91 -48.65 13.48
CA THR A 808 -16.32 -49.70 14.42
C THR A 808 -16.60 -51.00 13.72
N GLU A 809 -16.33 -52.10 14.43
CA GLU A 809 -16.61 -53.46 14.00
C GLU A 809 -17.29 -54.22 15.15
N ILE A 810 -18.37 -54.92 14.83
CA ILE A 810 -19.17 -55.67 15.81
C ILE A 810 -18.90 -57.16 15.61
N GLU A 811 -18.05 -57.74 16.46
CA GLU A 811 -17.63 -59.14 16.34
C GLU A 811 -18.63 -60.13 16.93
N THR A 812 -19.37 -59.73 17.97
CA THR A 812 -20.19 -60.65 18.75
C THR A 812 -21.56 -60.08 19.08
N ILE A 813 -22.59 -60.85 18.76
CA ILE A 813 -23.98 -60.57 19.12
C ILE A 813 -24.28 -61.38 20.37
N LYS A 814 -24.25 -60.73 21.54
CA LYS A 814 -24.79 -61.33 22.76
C LYS A 814 -26.23 -60.80 22.91
N PRO A 815 -27.26 -61.65 22.73
CA PRO A 815 -28.63 -61.24 23.00
C PRO A 815 -28.73 -60.82 24.47
N LYS A 816 -29.51 -59.77 24.72
CA LYS A 816 -29.76 -59.24 26.05
C LYS A 816 -30.79 -60.08 26.79
#